data_AF-A0A2S2R633-F1
#
_entry.id   AF-A0A2S2R633-F1
#
_cell.length_a   1.000
_cell.length_b   1.000
_cell.length_c   1.000
_cell.angle_alpha   90.00
_cell.angle_beta   90.00
_cell.angle_gamma   90.00
#
_symmetry.space_group_name_H-M   'P 1'
#
loop_
_entity.id
_entity.type
_entity.pdbx_description
1 polymer ?
#
loop_
_entity_poly.entity_id
_entity_poly.type
_entity_poly.pdbx_seq_one_letter_code
_entity_poly.pdbx_strand_id
1 'polypeptide(L)'
;MFDQMNLHKYSDLQYDASKNNRNATPVYGPFEKLFVSDWGQSKIHHNVIQAFDKMNIRTMSPLQQNSFLYLSNNYNTAMVGYSRGKSFSYLVSIFSSILNNRVNDETDLEIGPKAIVLSSSLGSCSELEDLSKKLTSPRENSVKVVVAYASMPVQHTIAHICNGCDVLITTPASLHNLLNKTKIFSWMNLRHVVFDNIDVLLVNYKDEMVYFYKIFIQLKESISNLQMISASVKWTKEVDDFLNRLFVKWQYIFGSHLEAARYMKIGFHFVHFSDNKLDKLLDYLNNNIKCRRSVLFTSNTDELTIISNYIQQNESDIEVLLPSQMKSAKVYTLQKWDMPLAKNKLILICSDDMMFDFYIDNADCVIHYDIPIDKQKFSTRFSVLQNSNNILTIKERSTYIFLSNNTNDMLQLPKVVEIMKEFGNGKVEPILQKHAMNISKTLEKQKVNRLLCINVKQFGNCLKPSVCPDRHILFKEVDEPAVNIPKSGLAIIKVLTVYDASHLSAKLLKLNCTNSLNNNTSWSNVKDHTTAINHELNMFYSNEDSRILHENPKYGDIVAVQLYTKKREEENTEYFRAIIIGFLDTNTINSKVEVKLIDEGFVDTISIWKIFVLPDSLKSLETNTVDIFLASVKPIDFDQKWCKPATTRVRNDLNYAKDCNDTIIVKVEMALGTTLWIKKLYKKYWNSNLKQYDFIDILPGSLLNFGYADKNFDHITKLTDLCTAAGINLPSTLKQNVENHELTIEEFMSFYKLPQPQWAHLDKTSETLVTLNYIISPKLFFVLNTKYYDMYNNLQEKICNYVEQKQGNKLKHIIKGAICLAQHPVTIQYGRVQIIEVLNSRTVEVLFVDLGYIYEIKTNSLLTIQSNLITQLPFQAIECSLSGVKDTLPTGDKLEELTQYVLDLTEHIYLKVHDTISSAKISGGNHYEVILYDENNTVNFEFKTNFPEYCDSLKMSELIDLYCNKDIVEENDFIPQNLFEDRISEIENNVEVEDLDSTQLFFQEFGHALLGSVIT
;
A
#
# COMPACT_ATOMS: atom_id res chain seq x y z
N MET A 1 -56.34 22.31 8.27
CA MET A 1 -57.27 21.92 7.19
C MET A 1 -56.45 21.31 6.07
N PHE A 2 -56.94 20.19 5.56
CA PHE A 2 -56.40 19.39 4.49
C PHE A 2 -56.09 20.19 3.22
N ASP A 3 -55.06 19.74 2.48
CA ASP A 3 -55.01 19.60 1.00
C ASP A 3 -53.53 19.65 0.56
N GLN A 4 -52.99 18.83 -0.33
CA GLN A 4 -53.42 17.62 -1.02
C GLN A 4 -52.12 17.01 -1.58
N MET A 5 -51.98 15.70 -1.48
CA MET A 5 -50.93 14.90 -2.11
C MET A 5 -50.86 15.18 -3.62
N ASN A 6 -49.67 15.53 -4.12
CA ASN A 6 -49.33 15.36 -5.54
C ASN A 6 -48.37 14.16 -5.67
N LEU A 7 -48.99 12.98 -5.73
CA LEU A 7 -48.42 11.66 -6.00
C LEU A 7 -48.13 11.49 -7.49
N HIS A 8 -47.23 12.26 -8.11
CA HIS A 8 -46.73 11.93 -9.46
C HIS A 8 -45.36 12.59 -9.73
N LYS A 9 -44.28 11.92 -9.28
CA LYS A 9 -42.93 11.96 -9.88
C LYS A 9 -41.99 10.99 -9.16
N TYR A 10 -42.26 9.70 -9.31
CA TYR A 10 -41.34 8.61 -8.97
C TYR A 10 -41.51 7.53 -10.04
N SER A 11 -40.70 7.61 -11.09
CA SER A 11 -40.64 6.56 -12.12
C SER A 11 -39.22 6.17 -12.53
N ASP A 12 -38.19 6.68 -11.88
CA ASP A 12 -36.82 6.19 -12.06
C ASP A 12 -36.13 6.12 -10.69
N LEU A 13 -35.56 4.96 -10.36
CA LEU A 13 -35.10 4.49 -9.03
C LEU A 13 -36.16 3.71 -8.23
N GLN A 14 -36.70 2.65 -8.83
CA GLN A 14 -37.22 1.51 -8.08
C GLN A 14 -36.04 0.74 -7.45
N TYR A 15 -35.70 1.08 -6.20
CA TYR A 15 -35.27 0.05 -5.25
C TYR A 15 -36.53 -0.37 -4.50
N ASP A 16 -37.09 -1.51 -4.91
CA ASP A 16 -38.32 -2.06 -4.36
C ASP A 16 -38.07 -2.55 -2.92
N ALA A 17 -38.28 -1.66 -1.95
CA ALA A 17 -38.10 -1.91 -0.52
C ALA A 17 -39.20 -2.78 0.11
N SER A 18 -40.08 -3.39 -0.70
CA SER A 18 -41.24 -4.15 -0.20
C SER A 18 -41.28 -5.57 -0.76
N LYS A 19 -40.48 -6.47 -0.18
CA LYS A 19 -40.76 -7.91 0.04
C LYS A 19 -39.53 -8.59 0.67
N ASN A 20 -39.63 -8.92 1.96
CA ASN A 20 -38.86 -9.97 2.64
C ASN A 20 -37.35 -10.11 2.28
N ASN A 21 -36.54 -9.09 2.58
CA ASN A 21 -35.07 -9.19 2.66
C ASN A 21 -34.60 -9.96 3.90
N ARG A 22 -35.13 -11.16 4.17
CA ARG A 22 -34.44 -12.06 5.09
C ARG A 22 -33.11 -12.44 4.42
N ASN A 23 -31.99 -12.11 5.06
CA ASN A 23 -30.70 -12.83 4.94
C ASN A 23 -29.68 -12.52 3.82
N ALA A 24 -29.81 -11.54 2.94
CA ALA A 24 -28.80 -11.35 1.87
C ALA A 24 -27.35 -11.08 2.35
N THR A 25 -27.14 -10.63 3.59
CA THR A 25 -25.80 -10.42 4.15
C THR A 25 -25.37 -11.65 4.95
N PRO A 26 -24.26 -12.33 4.59
CA PRO A 26 -23.69 -13.41 5.40
C PRO A 26 -23.31 -12.91 6.81
N VAL A 27 -23.81 -13.59 7.84
CA VAL A 27 -23.60 -13.25 9.25
C VAL A 27 -23.17 -14.50 10.00
N TYR A 28 -22.03 -14.46 10.68
CA TYR A 28 -21.48 -15.59 11.42
C TYR A 28 -21.03 -15.15 12.80
N GLY A 29 -21.35 -15.92 13.84
CA GLY A 29 -20.94 -15.60 15.20
C GLY A 29 -21.78 -16.28 16.26
N PRO A 30 -21.50 -15.99 17.54
CA PRO A 30 -22.13 -16.66 18.67
C PRO A 30 -23.53 -16.11 18.99
N PHE A 31 -23.95 -15.02 18.35
CA PHE A 31 -25.23 -14.36 18.63
C PHE A 31 -26.28 -14.68 17.57
N GLU A 32 -27.56 -14.61 17.98
CA GLU A 32 -28.70 -14.78 17.08
C GLU A 32 -28.72 -13.71 15.98
N LYS A 33 -29.42 -14.01 14.87
CA LYS A 33 -29.46 -13.10 13.72
C LYS A 33 -30.35 -11.91 14.04
N LEU A 34 -29.73 -10.73 14.15
CA LEU A 34 -30.42 -9.47 14.39
C LEU A 34 -30.58 -8.73 13.06
N PHE A 35 -31.75 -8.14 12.86
CA PHE A 35 -32.08 -7.40 11.65
C PHE A 35 -32.95 -6.19 11.96
N VAL A 36 -32.67 -5.07 11.27
CA VAL A 36 -33.47 -3.85 11.34
C VAL A 36 -33.93 -3.45 9.96
N SER A 37 -35.24 -3.18 9.85
CA SER A 37 -35.83 -2.68 8.60
C SER A 37 -35.80 -1.16 8.48
N ASP A 38 -35.82 -0.45 9.60
CA ASP A 38 -35.89 1.01 9.65
C ASP A 38 -35.11 1.60 10.85
N TRP A 39 -34.56 2.80 10.67
CA TRP A 39 -33.80 3.51 11.71
C TRP A 39 -34.61 3.74 12.99
N GLY A 40 -35.93 3.89 12.91
CA GLY A 40 -36.81 4.08 14.07
C GLY A 40 -36.92 2.88 15.01
N GLN A 41 -36.57 1.67 14.54
CA GLN A 41 -36.56 0.45 15.37
C GLN A 41 -35.31 0.33 16.25
N SER A 42 -34.41 1.31 16.17
CA SER A 42 -33.11 1.26 16.81
C SER A 42 -32.98 2.30 17.94
N LYS A 43 -32.15 2.01 18.96
CA LYS A 43 -31.94 2.86 20.14
C LYS A 43 -30.99 4.05 19.85
N ILE A 44 -31.17 4.71 18.70
CA ILE A 44 -30.34 5.86 18.31
C ILE A 44 -30.76 7.08 19.10
N HIS A 45 -29.79 7.83 19.60
CA HIS A 45 -30.06 9.06 20.32
C HIS A 45 -30.66 10.12 19.38
N HIS A 46 -31.70 10.83 19.83
CA HIS A 46 -32.48 11.78 19.02
C HIS A 46 -31.63 12.83 18.28
N ASN A 47 -30.57 13.34 18.90
CA ASN A 47 -29.65 14.29 18.26
C ASN A 47 -28.93 13.73 17.01
N VAL A 48 -28.66 12.42 16.98
CA VAL A 48 -27.99 11.76 15.85
C VAL A 48 -29.00 11.53 14.72
N ILE A 49 -30.26 11.18 15.05
CA ILE A 49 -31.33 10.99 14.05
C ILE A 49 -31.59 12.30 13.27
N GLN A 50 -31.60 13.45 13.94
CA GLN A 50 -31.77 14.75 13.27
C GLN A 50 -30.69 15.05 12.22
N ALA A 51 -29.51 14.42 12.31
CA ALA A 51 -28.46 14.56 11.30
C ALA A 51 -28.80 13.78 10.02
N PHE A 52 -29.59 12.72 10.09
CA PHE A 52 -29.90 11.86 8.94
C PHE A 52 -30.73 12.61 7.90
N ASP A 53 -31.71 13.39 8.36
CA ASP A 53 -32.53 14.26 7.50
C ASP A 53 -31.65 15.28 6.74
N LYS A 54 -30.70 15.91 7.44
CA LYS A 54 -29.75 16.86 6.83
C LYS A 54 -28.82 16.20 5.82
N MET A 55 -28.49 14.93 6.02
CA MET A 55 -27.67 14.14 5.11
C MET A 55 -28.47 13.50 3.96
N ASN A 56 -29.80 13.68 3.90
CA ASN A 56 -30.68 12.99 2.97
C ASN A 56 -30.59 11.46 3.04
N ILE A 57 -30.31 10.88 4.22
CA ILE A 57 -30.26 9.43 4.41
C ILE A 57 -31.67 8.92 4.66
N ARG A 58 -32.24 8.22 3.67
CA ARG A 58 -33.61 7.69 3.76
C ARG A 58 -33.68 6.18 3.95
N THR A 59 -32.65 5.44 3.52
CA THR A 59 -32.65 3.97 3.53
C THR A 59 -31.34 3.44 4.11
N MET A 60 -31.43 2.29 4.79
CA MET A 60 -30.26 1.54 5.25
C MET A 60 -29.71 0.65 4.13
N SER A 61 -28.38 0.54 4.05
CA SER A 61 -27.75 -0.51 3.24
C SER A 61 -27.93 -1.90 3.89
N PRO A 62 -27.88 -3.00 3.13
CA PRO A 62 -28.00 -4.36 3.69
C PRO A 62 -26.97 -4.66 4.80
N LEU A 63 -25.75 -4.10 4.69
CA LEU A 63 -24.76 -4.22 5.77
C LEU A 63 -25.21 -3.47 7.03
N GLN A 64 -25.72 -2.25 6.89
CA GLN A 64 -26.23 -1.44 8.00
C GLN A 64 -27.40 -2.13 8.71
N GLN A 65 -28.35 -2.67 7.96
CA GLN A 65 -29.51 -3.41 8.51
C GLN A 65 -29.10 -4.60 9.39
N ASN A 66 -28.01 -5.26 9.03
CA ASN A 66 -27.51 -6.44 9.76
C ASN A 66 -26.45 -6.08 10.81
N SER A 67 -25.78 -4.92 10.75
CA SER A 67 -24.74 -4.55 11.73
C SER A 67 -25.24 -3.68 12.87
N PHE A 68 -26.27 -2.88 12.65
CA PHE A 68 -26.61 -1.79 13.55
C PHE A 68 -27.01 -2.25 14.97
N LEU A 69 -27.82 -3.32 15.08
CA LEU A 69 -28.23 -3.84 16.39
C LEU A 69 -27.08 -4.47 17.16
N TYR A 70 -26.15 -5.16 16.48
CA TYR A 70 -24.99 -5.72 17.16
C TYR A 70 -24.11 -4.62 17.74
N LEU A 71 -23.89 -3.56 16.96
CA LEU A 71 -23.14 -2.39 17.40
C LEU A 71 -23.84 -1.67 18.57
N SER A 72 -25.16 -1.46 18.48
CA SER A 72 -25.96 -0.78 19.53
C SER A 72 -26.07 -1.58 20.83
N ASN A 73 -25.97 -2.91 20.75
CA ASN A 73 -25.95 -3.80 21.92
C ASN A 73 -24.53 -4.00 22.48
N ASN A 74 -23.55 -3.22 22.03
CA ASN A 74 -22.15 -3.28 22.44
C ASN A 74 -21.46 -4.63 22.16
N TYR A 75 -21.91 -5.40 21.16
CA TYR A 75 -21.22 -6.63 20.77
C TYR A 75 -19.98 -6.34 19.93
N ASN A 76 -18.93 -7.15 20.12
CA ASN A 76 -17.72 -7.08 19.30
C ASN A 76 -18.08 -7.49 17.87
N THR A 77 -17.90 -6.58 16.92
CA THR A 77 -18.45 -6.73 15.56
C THR A 77 -17.36 -6.51 14.52
N ALA A 78 -17.22 -7.46 13.59
CA ALA A 78 -16.32 -7.38 12.45
C ALA A 78 -17.13 -7.26 11.15
N MET A 79 -17.07 -6.09 10.51
CA MET A 79 -17.75 -5.79 9.25
C MET A 79 -16.77 -5.87 8.09
N VAL A 80 -17.03 -6.76 7.12
CA VAL A 80 -16.08 -7.12 6.05
C VAL A 80 -16.75 -6.96 4.69
N GLY A 81 -16.09 -6.29 3.74
CA GLY A 81 -16.53 -6.26 2.33
C GLY A 81 -16.56 -4.86 1.73
N TYR A 82 -16.74 -4.77 0.41
CA TYR A 82 -16.75 -3.49 -0.35
C TYR A 82 -17.99 -2.62 -0.12
N SER A 83 -18.97 -3.09 0.64
CA SER A 83 -20.20 -2.35 0.91
C SER A 83 -19.93 -1.03 1.64
N ARG A 84 -20.63 0.01 1.20
CA ARG A 84 -20.60 1.34 1.82
C ARG A 84 -21.38 1.34 3.14
N GLY A 85 -21.03 2.28 4.04
CA GLY A 85 -21.77 2.52 5.28
C GLY A 85 -21.19 1.88 6.55
N LYS A 86 -20.03 1.20 6.49
CA LYS A 86 -19.34 0.66 7.68
C LYS A 86 -18.99 1.76 8.68
N SER A 87 -18.30 2.82 8.23
CA SER A 87 -17.90 3.95 9.07
C SER A 87 -19.07 4.72 9.66
N PHE A 88 -20.13 4.89 8.88
CA PHE A 88 -21.39 5.43 9.37
C PHE A 88 -21.99 4.57 10.49
N SER A 89 -22.04 3.24 10.32
CA SER A 89 -22.66 2.32 11.27
C SER A 89 -22.01 2.40 12.66
N TYR A 90 -20.67 2.32 12.71
CA TYR A 90 -19.98 2.37 14.00
C TYR A 90 -20.00 3.77 14.61
N LEU A 91 -19.85 4.85 13.83
CA LEU A 91 -19.87 6.22 14.38
C LEU A 91 -21.22 6.56 14.99
N VAL A 92 -22.33 6.23 14.30
CA VAL A 92 -23.68 6.44 14.81
C VAL A 92 -23.90 5.68 16.13
N SER A 93 -23.44 4.44 16.18
CA SER A 93 -23.57 3.58 17.37
C SER A 93 -22.76 4.13 18.54
N ILE A 94 -21.50 4.51 18.31
CA ILE A 94 -20.60 5.11 19.30
C ILE A 94 -21.16 6.44 19.80
N PHE A 95 -21.60 7.33 18.90
CA PHE A 95 -22.14 8.63 19.29
C PHE A 95 -23.41 8.49 20.10
N SER A 96 -24.30 7.57 19.72
CA SER A 96 -25.51 7.27 20.49
C SER A 96 -25.16 6.69 21.87
N SER A 97 -24.20 5.77 21.94
CA SER A 97 -23.70 5.23 23.21
C SER A 97 -23.11 6.32 24.12
N ILE A 98 -22.34 7.26 23.57
CA ILE A 98 -21.73 8.35 24.36
C ILE A 98 -22.83 9.29 24.86
N LEU A 99 -23.74 9.73 23.98
CA LEU A 99 -24.80 10.68 24.34
C LEU A 99 -25.79 10.11 25.35
N ASN A 100 -26.19 8.84 25.22
CA ASN A 100 -27.10 8.18 26.16
C ASN A 100 -26.52 8.05 27.58
N ASN A 101 -25.19 7.93 27.70
CA ASN A 101 -24.51 7.72 28.98
C ASN A 101 -24.05 9.01 29.67
N ARG A 102 -24.12 10.17 29.01
CA ARG A 102 -23.68 11.47 29.58
C ARG A 102 -24.40 11.88 30.86
N VAL A 103 -25.61 11.40 31.10
CA VAL A 103 -26.39 11.71 32.31
C VAL A 103 -25.81 11.04 33.56
N ASN A 104 -24.98 10.00 33.41
CA ASN A 104 -24.40 9.23 34.52
C ASN A 104 -22.93 9.61 34.83
N ASP A 105 -22.32 10.51 34.06
CA ASP A 105 -20.87 10.78 34.08
C ASP A 105 -20.47 11.96 35.00
N GLU A 106 -21.33 12.45 35.90
CA GLU A 106 -21.03 13.61 36.79
C GLU A 106 -19.90 13.35 37.83
N THR A 107 -19.34 12.13 37.90
CA THR A 107 -18.32 11.76 38.91
C THR A 107 -16.90 11.53 38.39
N ASP A 108 -16.65 11.48 37.07
CA ASP A 108 -15.33 11.06 36.55
C ASP A 108 -14.53 12.23 35.96
N LEU A 109 -13.60 12.76 36.77
CA LEU A 109 -12.63 13.81 36.42
C LEU A 109 -11.44 13.31 35.57
N GLU A 110 -11.46 12.05 35.10
CA GLU A 110 -10.36 11.48 34.33
C GLU A 110 -10.34 12.01 32.89
N ILE A 111 -9.20 12.58 32.48
CA ILE A 111 -8.98 13.04 31.11
C ILE A 111 -8.75 11.82 30.22
N GLY A 112 -9.59 11.61 29.20
CA GLY A 112 -9.35 10.62 28.15
C GLY A 112 -10.54 10.30 27.24
N PRO A 113 -10.27 9.78 26.03
CA PRO A 113 -11.30 9.46 25.05
C PRO A 113 -12.14 8.25 25.47
N LYS A 114 -13.44 8.32 25.20
CA LYS A 114 -14.39 7.20 25.36
C LYS A 114 -14.31 6.23 24.18
N ALA A 115 -13.86 6.70 23.02
CA ALA A 115 -13.64 5.88 21.83
C ALA A 115 -12.33 6.23 21.12
N ILE A 116 -11.61 5.22 20.65
CA ILE A 116 -10.43 5.38 19.78
C ILE A 116 -10.71 4.71 18.44
N VAL A 117 -10.51 5.46 17.35
CA VAL A 117 -10.63 4.97 15.98
C VAL A 117 -9.26 4.99 15.33
N LEU A 118 -8.68 3.80 15.14
CA LEU A 118 -7.46 3.62 14.36
C LEU A 118 -7.82 3.55 12.89
N SER A 119 -7.30 4.48 12.09
CA SER A 119 -7.56 4.54 10.65
C SER A 119 -6.28 4.45 9.82
N SER A 120 -6.42 4.02 8.57
CA SER A 120 -5.31 3.58 7.71
C SER A 120 -4.42 4.70 7.18
N SER A 121 -4.87 5.96 7.23
CA SER A 121 -4.13 7.10 6.68
C SER A 121 -4.74 8.45 7.07
N LEU A 122 -4.03 9.55 6.75
CA LEU A 122 -4.52 10.92 6.96
C LEU A 122 -5.80 11.20 6.15
N GLY A 123 -5.85 10.76 4.90
CA GLY A 123 -7.05 10.86 4.05
C GLY A 123 -8.26 10.23 4.72
N SER A 124 -8.14 8.98 5.21
CA SER A 124 -9.21 8.28 5.91
C SER A 124 -9.61 9.00 7.21
N CYS A 125 -8.65 9.47 8.01
CA CYS A 125 -8.95 10.26 9.21
C CYS A 125 -9.76 11.53 8.89
N SER A 126 -9.42 12.24 7.80
CA SER A 126 -10.13 13.44 7.36
C SER A 126 -11.55 13.14 6.88
N GLU A 127 -11.77 12.00 6.22
CA GLU A 127 -13.11 11.56 5.84
C GLU A 127 -13.99 11.22 7.05
N LEU A 128 -13.41 10.57 8.06
CA LEU A 128 -14.10 10.28 9.33
C LEU A 128 -14.39 11.54 10.13
N GLU A 129 -13.50 12.53 10.10
CA GLU A 129 -13.74 13.85 10.70
C GLU A 129 -14.90 14.58 10.02
N ASP A 130 -14.90 14.64 8.68
CA ASP A 130 -15.97 15.24 7.89
C ASP A 130 -17.31 14.55 8.18
N LEU A 131 -17.32 13.21 8.27
CA LEU A 131 -18.50 12.43 8.60
C LEU A 131 -18.98 12.71 10.03
N SER A 132 -18.05 12.78 10.98
CA SER A 132 -18.32 13.10 12.39
C SER A 132 -18.95 14.48 12.54
N LYS A 133 -18.40 15.50 11.86
CA LYS A 133 -18.94 16.87 11.85
C LYS A 133 -20.35 16.96 11.30
N LYS A 134 -20.69 16.11 10.31
CA LYS A 134 -22.05 16.04 9.77
C LYS A 134 -23.01 15.34 10.74
N LEU A 135 -22.53 14.33 11.49
CA LEU A 135 -23.31 13.57 12.46
C LEU A 135 -23.55 14.35 13.78
N THR A 136 -22.68 15.30 14.11
CA THR A 136 -22.84 16.18 15.27
C THR A 136 -23.53 17.48 14.90
N SER A 137 -24.40 17.99 15.77
CA SER A 137 -24.95 19.35 15.65
C SER A 137 -24.06 20.34 16.42
N PRO A 138 -23.94 21.61 16.00
CA PRO A 138 -23.08 22.62 16.65
C PRO A 138 -23.64 23.14 18.00
N ARG A 139 -24.44 22.35 18.72
CA ARG A 139 -25.03 22.71 20.02
C ARG A 139 -24.09 22.33 21.16
N GLU A 140 -24.25 22.98 22.32
CA GLU A 140 -23.41 22.79 23.53
C GLU A 140 -23.30 21.32 24.03
N ASN A 141 -24.24 20.44 23.65
CA ASN A 141 -24.24 19.01 24.00
C ASN A 141 -23.83 18.07 22.84
N SER A 142 -22.82 18.43 22.04
CA SER A 142 -22.30 17.59 20.95
C SER A 142 -21.19 16.63 21.40
N VAL A 143 -21.02 15.51 20.71
CA VAL A 143 -19.83 14.62 20.85
C VAL A 143 -18.59 15.38 20.39
N LYS A 144 -17.56 15.46 21.24
CA LYS A 144 -16.28 16.12 20.91
C LYS A 144 -15.36 15.13 20.23
N VAL A 145 -15.05 15.40 18.96
CA VAL A 145 -14.17 14.56 18.13
C VAL A 145 -12.84 15.27 17.92
N VAL A 146 -11.75 14.60 18.27
CA VAL A 146 -10.38 15.08 18.04
C VAL A 146 -9.70 14.15 17.04
N VAL A 147 -8.97 14.73 16.09
CA VAL A 147 -8.21 13.97 15.11
C VAL A 147 -6.72 14.19 15.36
N ALA A 148 -5.96 13.10 15.42
CA ALA A 148 -4.51 13.12 15.56
C ALA A 148 -3.85 12.43 14.37
N TYR A 149 -2.88 13.09 13.73
CA TYR A 149 -2.11 12.51 12.64
C TYR A 149 -0.68 13.04 12.65
N ALA A 150 0.22 12.37 11.93
CA ALA A 150 1.67 12.46 12.16
C ALA A 150 2.25 13.86 11.91
N SER A 151 1.63 14.64 11.02
CA SER A 151 2.07 16.00 10.69
C SER A 151 1.56 17.08 11.63
N MET A 152 0.59 16.79 12.49
CA MET A 152 0.11 17.75 13.47
C MET A 152 1.11 17.81 14.64
N PRO A 153 1.58 19.00 15.05
CA PRO A 153 2.44 19.13 16.22
C PRO A 153 1.77 18.48 17.42
N VAL A 154 2.49 17.59 18.11
CA VAL A 154 1.92 16.81 19.22
C VAL A 154 1.28 17.74 20.24
N GLN A 155 1.91 18.86 20.59
CA GLN A 155 1.40 19.87 21.53
C GLN A 155 0.02 20.41 21.15
N HIS A 156 -0.26 20.56 19.85
CA HIS A 156 -1.57 21.00 19.36
C HIS A 156 -2.62 19.91 19.61
N THR A 157 -2.29 18.65 19.30
CA THR A 157 -3.14 17.49 19.62
C THR A 157 -3.44 17.40 21.12
N ILE A 158 -2.42 17.61 21.96
CA ILE A 158 -2.55 17.61 23.42
C ILE A 158 -3.55 18.68 23.87
N ALA A 159 -3.41 19.92 23.37
CA ALA A 159 -4.31 21.01 23.72
C ALA A 159 -5.77 20.67 23.36
N HIS A 160 -6.01 20.06 22.19
CA HIS A 160 -7.35 19.62 21.79
C HIS A 160 -7.90 18.50 22.69
N ILE A 161 -7.06 17.55 23.11
CA ILE A 161 -7.46 16.49 24.03
C ILE A 161 -7.81 17.06 25.41
N CYS A 162 -7.01 17.99 25.93
CA CYS A 162 -7.26 18.66 27.22
C CYS A 162 -8.53 19.52 27.21
N ASN A 163 -8.94 20.05 26.05
CA ASN A 163 -10.22 20.77 25.88
C ASN A 163 -11.46 19.84 25.89
N GLY A 164 -11.25 18.54 26.07
CA GLY A 164 -12.25 17.48 26.11
C GLY A 164 -12.30 16.69 24.81
N CYS A 165 -12.09 15.39 24.91
CA CYS A 165 -12.12 14.46 23.78
C CYS A 165 -13.03 13.28 24.13
N ASP A 166 -14.15 13.12 23.41
CA ASP A 166 -14.99 11.92 23.53
C ASP A 166 -14.51 10.83 22.57
N VAL A 167 -14.13 11.21 21.34
CA VAL A 167 -13.69 10.30 20.28
C VAL A 167 -12.37 10.79 19.69
N LEU A 168 -11.35 9.94 19.75
CA LEU A 168 -10.04 10.18 19.14
C LEU A 168 -9.91 9.39 17.83
N ILE A 169 -9.82 10.08 16.70
CA ILE A 169 -9.55 9.49 15.38
C ILE A 169 -8.06 9.66 15.08
N THR A 170 -7.34 8.58 14.81
CA THR A 170 -5.88 8.66 14.65
C THR A 170 -5.30 7.54 13.79
N THR A 171 -4.13 7.79 13.20
CA THR A 171 -3.31 6.70 12.62
C THR A 171 -2.52 5.98 13.73
N PRO A 172 -2.13 4.70 13.54
CA PRO A 172 -1.32 3.97 14.52
C PRO A 172 -0.02 4.68 14.89
N ALA A 173 0.76 5.12 13.90
CA ALA A 173 2.01 5.85 14.13
C ALA A 173 1.80 7.12 14.99
N SER A 174 0.71 7.84 14.76
CA SER A 174 0.39 9.08 15.49
C SER A 174 -0.03 8.81 16.93
N LEU A 175 -0.83 7.76 17.16
CA LEU A 175 -1.18 7.34 18.50
C LEU A 175 0.04 6.84 19.26
N HIS A 176 0.94 6.10 18.60
CA HIS A 176 2.16 5.59 19.21
C HIS A 176 3.07 6.74 19.65
N ASN A 177 3.25 7.75 18.78
CA ASN A 177 3.97 8.97 19.10
C ASN A 177 3.33 9.76 20.25
N LEU A 178 2.00 9.83 20.31
CA LEU A 178 1.26 10.51 21.36
C LEU A 178 1.46 9.82 22.72
N LEU A 179 1.39 8.48 22.76
CA LEU A 179 1.57 7.69 23.99
C LEU A 179 3.01 7.70 24.51
N ASN A 180 4.00 7.59 23.61
CA ASN A 180 5.42 7.55 24.02
C ASN A 180 5.91 8.89 24.56
N LYS A 181 5.42 10.01 24.01
CA LYS A 181 5.86 11.34 24.45
C LYS A 181 5.22 11.76 25.76
N THR A 182 4.09 11.16 26.14
CA THR A 182 3.25 11.68 27.23
C THR A 182 2.23 10.66 27.77
N LYS A 183 2.12 10.52 29.11
CA LYS A 183 1.03 9.78 29.79
C LYS A 183 -0.23 10.67 29.96
N ILE A 184 -0.82 11.17 28.88
CA ILE A 184 -1.81 12.27 28.95
C ILE A 184 -3.17 11.82 29.46
N PHE A 185 -3.63 10.66 29.00
CA PHE A 185 -4.98 10.23 29.25
C PHE A 185 -5.07 8.81 29.76
N SER A 186 -6.07 8.59 30.61
CA SER A 186 -6.39 7.29 31.19
C SER A 186 -7.10 6.41 30.16
N TRP A 187 -6.77 5.12 30.17
CA TRP A 187 -7.50 4.12 29.41
C TRP A 187 -8.82 3.70 30.07
N MET A 188 -9.06 4.07 31.34
CA MET A 188 -10.22 3.62 32.11
C MET A 188 -11.56 4.10 31.53
N ASN A 189 -11.56 5.26 30.87
CA ASN A 189 -12.74 5.82 30.21
C ASN A 189 -13.06 5.15 28.87
N LEU A 190 -12.15 4.34 28.34
CA LEU A 190 -12.28 3.77 27.01
C LEU A 190 -13.38 2.70 26.99
N ARG A 191 -14.42 2.91 26.18
CA ARG A 191 -15.51 1.96 25.97
C ARG A 191 -15.50 1.35 24.57
N HIS A 192 -14.86 2.01 23.60
CA HIS A 192 -14.91 1.62 22.19
C HIS A 192 -13.54 1.68 21.52
N VAL A 193 -13.12 0.61 20.85
CA VAL A 193 -11.94 0.58 19.96
C VAL A 193 -12.37 0.17 18.57
N VAL A 194 -12.02 0.98 17.57
CA VAL A 194 -12.33 0.71 16.16
C VAL A 194 -11.05 0.54 15.36
N PHE A 195 -10.98 -0.56 14.60
CA PHE A 195 -9.96 -0.82 13.59
C PHE A 195 -10.57 -0.55 12.20
N ASP A 196 -10.40 0.67 11.69
CA ASP A 196 -10.94 1.11 10.41
C ASP A 196 -9.98 0.78 9.26
N ASN A 197 -10.46 0.01 8.28
CA ASN A 197 -9.67 -0.60 7.19
C ASN A 197 -8.51 -1.46 7.72
N ILE A 198 -8.82 -2.42 8.60
CA ILE A 198 -7.81 -3.27 9.24
C ILE A 198 -6.94 -4.08 8.26
N ASP A 199 -7.51 -4.45 7.11
CA ASP A 199 -6.78 -5.11 6.02
C ASP A 199 -5.64 -4.25 5.47
N VAL A 200 -5.77 -2.92 5.55
CA VAL A 200 -4.72 -1.96 5.17
C VAL A 200 -3.80 -1.64 6.36
N LEU A 201 -4.36 -1.53 7.57
CA LEU A 201 -3.60 -1.24 8.80
C LEU A 201 -2.50 -2.28 9.06
N LEU A 202 -2.82 -3.56 8.94
CA LEU A 202 -1.89 -4.66 9.22
C LEU A 202 -0.73 -4.74 8.22
N VAL A 203 -0.94 -4.23 7.00
CA VAL A 203 0.11 -4.17 5.95
C VAL A 203 1.00 -2.95 6.14
N ASN A 204 0.40 -1.79 6.41
CA ASN A 204 1.10 -0.52 6.43
C ASN A 204 1.80 -0.23 7.77
N TYR A 205 1.19 -0.64 8.89
CA TYR A 205 1.65 -0.33 10.25
C TYR A 205 1.96 -1.61 11.04
N LYS A 206 2.71 -2.53 10.43
CA LYS A 206 2.95 -3.87 11.01
C LYS A 206 3.53 -3.78 12.42
N ASP A 207 4.52 -2.92 12.63
CA ASP A 207 5.23 -2.78 13.90
C ASP A 207 4.36 -2.10 14.97
N GLU A 208 3.67 -1.01 14.62
CA GLU A 208 2.77 -0.30 15.53
C GLU A 208 1.56 -1.14 15.90
N MET A 209 1.02 -1.91 14.95
CA MET A 209 -0.11 -2.82 15.22
C MET A 209 0.28 -3.95 16.17
N VAL A 210 1.52 -4.45 16.12
CA VAL A 210 2.04 -5.41 17.12
C VAL A 210 2.13 -4.76 18.51
N TYR A 211 2.55 -3.51 18.59
CA TYR A 211 2.56 -2.74 19.84
C TYR A 211 1.14 -2.57 20.40
N PHE A 212 0.20 -2.09 19.59
CA PHE A 212 -1.19 -1.86 20.02
C PHE A 212 -1.93 -3.14 20.35
N TYR A 213 -1.64 -4.23 19.64
CA TYR A 213 -2.17 -5.55 19.95
C TYR A 213 -1.92 -5.95 21.41
N LYS A 214 -0.68 -5.76 21.91
CA LYS A 214 -0.33 -6.05 23.31
C LYS A 214 -1.14 -5.20 24.30
N ILE A 215 -1.31 -3.92 23.98
CA ILE A 215 -2.11 -3.00 24.79
C ILE A 215 -3.58 -3.44 24.84
N PHE A 216 -4.19 -3.73 23.69
CA PHE A 216 -5.62 -4.07 23.63
C PHE A 216 -5.95 -5.37 24.35
N ILE A 217 -5.03 -6.33 24.41
CA ILE A 217 -5.19 -7.53 25.24
C ILE A 217 -5.24 -7.18 26.73
N GLN A 218 -4.29 -6.37 27.21
CA GLN A 218 -4.24 -5.93 28.61
C GLN A 218 -5.48 -5.12 29.00
N LEU A 219 -5.94 -4.23 28.10
CA LEU A 219 -7.12 -3.41 28.34
C LEU A 219 -8.41 -4.23 28.41
N LYS A 220 -8.54 -5.26 27.57
CA LYS A 220 -9.68 -6.18 27.62
C LYS A 220 -9.78 -6.91 28.97
N GLU A 221 -8.66 -7.30 29.56
CA GLU A 221 -8.65 -7.94 30.88
C GLU A 221 -9.00 -6.96 32.00
N SER A 222 -8.65 -5.68 31.81
CA SER A 222 -8.83 -4.62 32.81
C SER A 222 -10.21 -3.94 32.74
N ILE A 223 -10.85 -3.90 31.57
CA ILE A 223 -12.08 -3.14 31.31
C ILE A 223 -13.22 -4.10 30.92
N SER A 224 -14.18 -4.29 31.81
CA SER A 224 -15.25 -5.31 31.67
C SER A 224 -16.27 -5.04 30.56
N ASN A 225 -16.35 -3.82 30.01
CA ASN A 225 -17.34 -3.39 29.01
C ASN A 225 -16.71 -2.79 27.73
N LEU A 226 -15.47 -3.15 27.40
CA LEU A 226 -14.81 -2.66 26.19
C LEU A 226 -15.37 -3.33 24.92
N GLN A 227 -15.97 -2.54 24.03
CA GLN A 227 -16.41 -2.99 22.70
C GLN A 227 -15.29 -2.79 21.67
N MET A 228 -14.96 -3.85 20.94
CA MET A 228 -14.05 -3.82 19.80
C MET A 228 -14.81 -3.95 18.48
N ILE A 229 -14.52 -3.08 17.53
CA ILE A 229 -15.16 -3.02 16.22
C ILE A 229 -14.08 -3.10 15.16
N SER A 230 -14.24 -4.01 14.20
CA SER A 230 -13.34 -4.15 13.05
C SER A 230 -14.10 -3.82 11.77
N ALA A 231 -13.51 -2.99 10.92
CA ALA A 231 -14.02 -2.71 9.59
C ALA A 231 -12.92 -3.03 8.56
N SER A 232 -13.22 -3.90 7.61
CA SER A 232 -12.30 -4.22 6.51
C SER A 232 -13.00 -4.24 5.16
N VAL A 233 -12.21 -4.07 4.10
CA VAL A 233 -12.69 -4.29 2.74
C VAL A 233 -12.51 -5.75 2.35
N LYS A 234 -11.38 -6.36 2.71
CA LYS A 234 -11.05 -7.76 2.43
C LYS A 234 -10.94 -8.61 3.69
N TRP A 235 -11.21 -9.90 3.54
CA TRP A 235 -10.81 -10.93 4.48
C TRP A 235 -9.45 -11.51 4.07
N THR A 236 -8.42 -11.31 4.89
CA THR A 236 -7.07 -11.86 4.64
C THR A 236 -6.62 -12.72 5.82
N LYS A 237 -5.55 -13.51 5.62
CA LYS A 237 -4.98 -14.33 6.68
C LYS A 237 -4.51 -13.48 7.86
N GLU A 238 -3.92 -12.32 7.59
CA GLU A 238 -3.46 -11.38 8.62
C GLU A 238 -4.63 -10.86 9.45
N VAL A 239 -5.78 -10.57 8.82
CA VAL A 239 -7.01 -10.16 9.52
C VAL A 239 -7.56 -11.31 10.36
N ASP A 240 -7.65 -12.53 9.82
CA ASP A 240 -8.08 -13.73 10.54
C ASP A 240 -7.19 -13.96 11.77
N ASP A 241 -5.87 -13.96 11.59
CA ASP A 241 -4.88 -14.14 12.64
C ASP A 241 -4.99 -13.04 13.72
N PHE A 242 -5.11 -11.78 13.32
CA PHE A 242 -5.22 -10.67 14.27
C PHE A 242 -6.51 -10.74 15.10
N LEU A 243 -7.66 -10.95 14.46
CA LEU A 243 -8.95 -10.99 15.16
C LEU A 243 -9.07 -12.20 16.09
N ASN A 244 -8.58 -13.37 15.68
CA ASN A 244 -8.57 -14.57 16.51
C ASN A 244 -7.66 -14.41 17.73
N ARG A 245 -6.51 -13.77 17.58
CA ARG A 245 -5.54 -13.51 18.66
C ARG A 245 -6.04 -12.56 19.74
N LEU A 246 -7.06 -11.73 19.48
CA LEU A 246 -7.69 -10.92 20.52
C LEU A 246 -8.58 -11.75 21.48
N PHE A 247 -8.86 -13.02 21.14
CA PHE A 247 -9.66 -13.96 21.93
C PHE A 247 -11.02 -13.40 22.38
N VAL A 248 -11.64 -12.52 21.58
CA VAL A 248 -12.99 -11.98 21.85
C VAL A 248 -14.05 -12.73 21.03
N LYS A 249 -15.28 -12.73 21.53
CA LYS A 249 -16.44 -13.26 20.82
C LYS A 249 -16.87 -12.30 19.73
N TRP A 250 -16.36 -12.50 18.51
CA TRP A 250 -16.69 -11.69 17.34
C TRP A 250 -18.01 -12.09 16.70
N GLN A 251 -18.79 -11.08 16.30
CA GLN A 251 -19.87 -11.20 15.33
C GLN A 251 -19.38 -10.72 13.96
N TYR A 252 -19.24 -11.63 13.02
CA TYR A 252 -18.80 -11.36 11.65
C TYR A 252 -20.00 -11.04 10.75
N ILE A 253 -19.87 -9.96 9.98
CA ILE A 253 -20.90 -9.47 9.06
C ILE A 253 -20.23 -9.16 7.73
N PHE A 254 -20.56 -9.93 6.71
CA PHE A 254 -19.92 -9.86 5.42
C PHE A 254 -20.84 -9.16 4.42
N GLY A 255 -20.51 -7.92 4.05
CA GLY A 255 -21.15 -7.20 2.94
C GLY A 255 -20.78 -7.73 1.56
N SER A 256 -20.01 -8.82 1.48
CA SER A 256 -19.58 -9.49 0.26
C SER A 256 -19.60 -11.00 0.45
N HIS A 257 -20.36 -11.68 -0.40
CA HIS A 257 -20.44 -13.13 -0.49
C HIS A 257 -19.09 -13.79 -0.78
N LEU A 258 -18.25 -13.14 -1.59
CA LEU A 258 -16.91 -13.61 -1.91
C LEU A 258 -15.99 -13.57 -0.68
N GLU A 259 -16.08 -12.52 0.15
CA GLU A 259 -15.27 -12.42 1.37
C GLU A 259 -15.76 -13.40 2.45
N ALA A 260 -17.07 -13.68 2.50
CA ALA A 260 -17.60 -14.76 3.34
C ALA A 260 -17.05 -16.14 2.91
N ALA A 261 -16.96 -16.40 1.60
CA ALA A 261 -16.35 -17.63 1.09
C ALA A 261 -14.86 -17.74 1.48
N ARG A 262 -14.12 -16.62 1.53
CA ARG A 262 -12.73 -16.58 2.04
C ARG A 262 -12.66 -16.94 3.52
N TYR A 263 -13.53 -16.36 4.33
CA TYR A 263 -13.65 -16.69 5.75
C TYR A 263 -13.93 -18.18 5.97
N MET A 264 -14.81 -18.75 5.15
CA MET A 264 -15.14 -20.18 5.15
C MET A 264 -14.05 -21.08 4.55
N LYS A 265 -12.94 -20.51 4.04
CA LYS A 265 -11.80 -21.22 3.43
C LYS A 265 -12.22 -22.12 2.26
N ILE A 266 -13.18 -21.66 1.45
CA ILE A 266 -13.67 -22.41 0.28
C ILE A 266 -12.61 -22.40 -0.83
N GLY A 267 -12.31 -23.58 -1.38
CA GLY A 267 -11.33 -23.78 -2.44
C GLY A 267 -11.89 -23.56 -3.86
N PHE A 268 -10.97 -23.29 -4.80
CA PHE A 268 -11.26 -23.16 -6.24
C PHE A 268 -10.65 -24.31 -7.02
N HIS A 269 -11.38 -24.75 -8.04
CA HIS A 269 -10.93 -25.74 -9.02
C HIS A 269 -11.24 -25.25 -10.43
N PHE A 270 -10.31 -25.47 -11.36
CA PHE A 270 -10.52 -25.18 -12.77
C PHE A 270 -10.77 -26.46 -13.56
N VAL A 271 -11.69 -26.35 -14.52
CA VAL A 271 -11.93 -27.39 -15.51
C VAL A 271 -11.73 -26.75 -16.88
N HIS A 272 -10.65 -27.14 -17.57
CA HIS A 272 -10.32 -26.65 -18.91
C HIS A 272 -10.81 -27.65 -19.97
N PHE A 273 -11.25 -27.13 -21.12
CA PHE A 273 -11.67 -27.95 -22.26
C PHE A 273 -11.41 -27.21 -23.58
N SER A 274 -10.93 -27.96 -24.57
CA SER A 274 -10.66 -27.49 -25.94
C SER A 274 -11.94 -27.43 -26.77
N ASP A 275 -12.75 -28.49 -26.73
CA ASP A 275 -14.08 -28.61 -27.36
C ASP A 275 -15.00 -29.50 -26.48
N ASN A 276 -16.32 -29.31 -26.60
CA ASN A 276 -17.39 -30.05 -25.89
C ASN A 276 -17.56 -29.79 -24.37
N LYS A 277 -17.92 -28.54 -24.04
CA LYS A 277 -18.21 -28.07 -22.67
C LYS A 277 -19.26 -28.89 -21.91
N LEU A 278 -20.27 -29.41 -22.61
CA LEU A 278 -21.38 -30.17 -22.01
C LEU A 278 -20.96 -31.57 -21.58
N ASP A 279 -20.13 -32.27 -22.36
CA ASP A 279 -19.59 -33.59 -21.99
C ASP A 279 -18.70 -33.50 -20.76
N LYS A 280 -17.82 -32.51 -20.73
CA LYS A 280 -16.94 -32.29 -19.57
C LYS A 280 -17.70 -31.92 -18.31
N LEU A 281 -18.82 -31.21 -18.46
CA LEU A 281 -19.73 -30.96 -17.34
C LEU A 281 -20.32 -32.28 -16.82
N LEU A 282 -20.78 -33.17 -17.70
CA LEU A 282 -21.29 -34.49 -17.32
C LEU A 282 -20.23 -35.38 -16.68
N ASP A 283 -19.06 -35.53 -17.30
CA ASP A 283 -17.91 -36.27 -16.76
C ASP A 283 -17.60 -35.82 -15.33
N TYR A 284 -17.57 -34.49 -15.13
CA TYR A 284 -17.33 -33.89 -13.82
C TYR A 284 -18.47 -34.19 -12.84
N LEU A 285 -19.73 -33.98 -13.23
CA LEU A 285 -20.88 -34.22 -12.37
C LEU A 285 -20.96 -35.68 -11.95
N ASN A 286 -20.55 -36.63 -12.80
CA ASN A 286 -20.49 -38.05 -12.49
C ASN A 286 -19.37 -38.37 -11.50
N ASN A 287 -18.15 -37.92 -11.79
CA ASN A 287 -16.96 -38.23 -11.00
C ASN A 287 -16.93 -37.52 -9.63
N ASN A 288 -17.62 -36.38 -9.48
CA ASN A 288 -17.61 -35.62 -8.23
C ASN A 288 -18.64 -36.16 -7.22
N ILE A 289 -18.26 -37.19 -6.48
CA ILE A 289 -19.13 -37.85 -5.48
C ILE A 289 -19.35 -36.96 -4.24
N LYS A 290 -18.46 -35.99 -3.98
CA LYS A 290 -18.53 -35.11 -2.80
C LYS A 290 -19.63 -34.07 -2.87
N CYS A 291 -20.03 -33.67 -4.08
CA CYS A 291 -20.98 -32.58 -4.29
C CYS A 291 -22.36 -33.15 -4.64
N ARG A 292 -23.23 -33.30 -3.62
CA ARG A 292 -24.58 -33.84 -3.78
C ARG A 292 -25.60 -32.76 -4.11
N ARG A 293 -25.43 -31.54 -3.63
CA ARG A 293 -26.22 -30.35 -3.97
C ARG A 293 -25.33 -29.31 -4.64
N SER A 294 -25.50 -29.14 -5.94
CA SER A 294 -24.70 -28.22 -6.75
C SER A 294 -25.57 -27.12 -7.36
N VAL A 295 -25.02 -25.92 -7.48
CA VAL A 295 -25.65 -24.82 -8.23
C VAL A 295 -24.76 -24.44 -9.39
N LEU A 296 -25.30 -24.47 -10.61
CA LEU A 296 -24.64 -24.07 -11.84
C LEU A 296 -25.16 -22.72 -12.30
N PHE A 297 -24.23 -21.79 -12.51
CA PHE A 297 -24.51 -20.44 -13.00
C PHE A 297 -24.02 -20.23 -14.43
N THR A 298 -24.87 -19.65 -15.27
CA THR A 298 -24.50 -19.06 -16.57
C THR A 298 -24.97 -17.61 -16.67
N SER A 299 -24.20 -16.72 -17.31
CA SER A 299 -24.67 -15.37 -17.62
C SER A 299 -25.67 -15.35 -18.79
N ASN A 300 -25.77 -16.44 -19.55
CA ASN A 300 -26.65 -16.57 -20.72
C ASN A 300 -27.92 -17.35 -20.38
N THR A 301 -29.06 -16.68 -20.39
CA THR A 301 -30.37 -17.31 -20.11
C THR A 301 -30.75 -18.39 -21.11
N ASP A 302 -30.28 -18.30 -22.35
CA ASP A 302 -30.65 -19.23 -23.43
C ASP A 302 -29.97 -20.60 -23.25
N GLU A 303 -28.84 -20.65 -22.54
CA GLU A 303 -28.11 -21.89 -22.25
C GLU A 303 -28.77 -22.74 -21.18
N LEU A 304 -29.63 -22.14 -20.33
CA LEU A 304 -30.24 -22.83 -19.19
C LEU A 304 -31.00 -24.09 -19.61
N THR A 305 -31.83 -23.97 -20.65
CA THR A 305 -32.66 -25.08 -21.15
C THR A 305 -31.82 -26.13 -21.88
N ILE A 306 -30.77 -25.70 -22.58
CA ILE A 306 -29.84 -26.58 -23.31
C ILE A 306 -29.08 -27.46 -22.33
N ILE A 307 -28.47 -26.86 -21.29
CA ILE A 307 -27.72 -27.59 -20.26
C ILE A 307 -28.65 -28.55 -19.51
N SER A 308 -29.85 -28.09 -19.13
CA SER A 308 -30.85 -28.90 -18.45
C SER A 308 -31.22 -30.16 -19.24
N ASN A 309 -31.60 -29.99 -20.50
CA ASN A 309 -32.03 -31.10 -21.36
C ASN A 309 -30.88 -32.08 -21.58
N TYR A 310 -29.66 -31.57 -21.76
CA TYR A 310 -28.47 -32.41 -21.95
C TYR A 310 -28.21 -33.32 -20.74
N ILE A 311 -28.28 -32.77 -19.52
CA ILE A 311 -28.05 -33.56 -18.30
C ILE A 311 -29.15 -34.60 -18.12
N GLN A 312 -30.42 -34.22 -18.30
CA GLN A 312 -31.55 -35.13 -18.12
C GLN A 312 -31.58 -36.29 -19.13
N GLN A 313 -31.07 -36.07 -20.36
CA GLN A 313 -31.03 -37.10 -21.40
C GLN A 313 -29.92 -38.12 -21.19
N ASN A 314 -28.79 -37.70 -20.61
CA ASN A 314 -27.60 -38.55 -20.50
C ASN A 314 -27.42 -39.17 -19.11
N GLU A 315 -27.99 -38.58 -18.05
CA GLU A 315 -27.78 -39.05 -16.67
C GLU A 315 -29.08 -39.13 -15.85
N SER A 316 -29.52 -40.36 -15.57
CA SER A 316 -30.73 -40.60 -14.76
C SER A 316 -30.53 -40.37 -13.27
N ASP A 317 -29.29 -40.37 -12.78
CA ASP A 317 -28.96 -40.28 -11.34
C ASP A 317 -28.89 -38.84 -10.81
N ILE A 318 -28.98 -37.86 -11.71
CA ILE A 318 -28.96 -36.43 -11.40
C ILE A 318 -30.40 -35.88 -11.49
N GLU A 319 -30.83 -35.20 -10.44
CA GLU A 319 -32.07 -34.42 -10.43
C GLU A 319 -31.75 -32.97 -10.81
N VAL A 320 -32.38 -32.46 -11.86
CA VAL A 320 -32.16 -31.10 -12.36
C VAL A 320 -33.34 -30.21 -11.98
N LEU A 321 -33.07 -29.11 -11.29
CA LEU A 321 -34.02 -28.06 -10.99
C LEU A 321 -33.75 -26.83 -11.87
N LEU A 322 -34.77 -26.43 -12.62
CA LEU A 322 -34.76 -25.20 -13.41
C LEU A 322 -35.74 -24.19 -12.77
N PRO A 323 -35.26 -23.08 -12.19
CA PRO A 323 -36.13 -22.03 -11.68
C PRO A 323 -36.93 -21.41 -12.83
N SER A 324 -38.21 -21.15 -12.58
CA SER A 324 -39.09 -20.45 -13.51
C SER A 324 -39.46 -19.07 -12.96
N GLN A 325 -39.76 -18.12 -13.86
CA GLN A 325 -40.26 -16.79 -13.49
C GLN A 325 -41.60 -16.84 -12.73
N MET A 326 -42.36 -17.93 -12.86
CA MET A 326 -43.65 -18.10 -12.18
C MET A 326 -43.47 -18.30 -10.67
N LYS A 327 -44.21 -17.55 -9.85
CA LYS A 327 -44.13 -17.61 -8.39
C LYS A 327 -44.34 -19.02 -7.80
N SER A 328 -45.29 -19.79 -8.36
CA SER A 328 -45.57 -21.16 -7.91
C SER A 328 -44.39 -22.09 -8.17
N ALA A 329 -43.74 -21.97 -9.32
CA ALA A 329 -42.55 -22.74 -9.66
C ALA A 329 -41.37 -22.38 -8.74
N LYS A 330 -41.18 -21.09 -8.41
CA LYS A 330 -40.15 -20.64 -7.45
C LYS A 330 -40.34 -21.28 -6.06
N VAL A 331 -41.58 -21.29 -5.55
CA VAL A 331 -41.90 -21.93 -4.26
C VAL A 331 -41.63 -23.43 -4.32
N TYR A 332 -42.00 -24.10 -5.42
CA TYR A 332 -41.72 -25.52 -5.62
C TYR A 332 -40.21 -25.81 -5.64
N THR A 333 -39.41 -25.02 -6.36
CA THR A 333 -37.94 -25.16 -6.41
C THR A 333 -37.32 -25.03 -5.03
N LEU A 334 -37.73 -24.04 -4.23
CA LEU A 334 -37.23 -23.85 -2.87
C LEU A 334 -37.61 -25.03 -1.95
N GLN A 335 -38.86 -25.47 -1.99
CA GLN A 335 -39.30 -26.63 -1.22
C GLN A 335 -38.54 -27.91 -1.59
N LYS A 336 -38.27 -28.10 -2.89
CA LYS A 336 -37.51 -29.25 -3.39
C LYS A 336 -36.04 -29.23 -2.98
N TRP A 337 -35.43 -28.04 -2.93
CA TRP A 337 -34.04 -27.90 -2.51
C TRP A 337 -33.81 -28.38 -1.06
N ASP A 338 -34.74 -28.03 -0.17
CA ASP A 338 -34.67 -28.35 1.26
C ASP A 338 -35.09 -29.79 1.59
N MET A 339 -35.76 -30.48 0.67
CA MET A 339 -36.15 -31.88 0.84
C MET A 339 -34.93 -32.83 0.84
N PRO A 340 -35.05 -34.02 1.46
CA PRO A 340 -34.10 -35.11 1.25
C PRO A 340 -33.95 -35.41 -0.24
N LEU A 341 -32.73 -35.73 -0.66
CA LEU A 341 -32.41 -36.00 -2.06
C LEU A 341 -33.21 -37.21 -2.55
N ALA A 342 -33.98 -37.06 -3.64
CA ALA A 342 -34.71 -38.15 -4.26
C ALA A 342 -33.79 -39.04 -5.13
N LYS A 343 -32.71 -38.45 -5.65
CA LYS A 343 -31.64 -39.13 -6.40
C LYS A 343 -30.28 -38.93 -5.72
N ASN A 344 -29.22 -39.50 -6.27
CA ASN A 344 -27.86 -39.37 -5.71
C ASN A 344 -27.35 -37.92 -5.69
N LYS A 345 -27.74 -37.12 -6.71
CA LYS A 345 -27.30 -35.72 -6.87
C LYS A 345 -28.47 -34.83 -7.28
N LEU A 346 -28.43 -33.58 -6.81
CA LEU A 346 -29.34 -32.50 -7.14
C LEU A 346 -28.54 -31.32 -7.69
N ILE A 347 -28.90 -30.86 -8.88
CA ILE A 347 -28.31 -29.68 -9.52
C ILE A 347 -29.38 -28.63 -9.79
N LEU A 348 -29.13 -27.41 -9.34
CA LEU A 348 -29.89 -26.24 -9.74
C LEU A 348 -29.15 -25.52 -10.86
N ILE A 349 -29.84 -25.19 -11.95
CA ILE A 349 -29.27 -24.40 -13.05
C ILE A 349 -29.97 -23.04 -13.06
N CYS A 350 -29.22 -21.95 -12.90
CA CYS A 350 -29.78 -20.61 -12.86
C CYS A 350 -28.90 -19.57 -13.59
N SER A 351 -29.52 -18.46 -13.99
CA SER A 351 -28.78 -17.29 -14.45
C SER A 351 -28.60 -16.26 -13.34
N ASP A 352 -27.63 -15.35 -13.52
CA ASP A 352 -27.34 -14.30 -12.54
C ASP A 352 -28.57 -13.44 -12.20
N ASP A 353 -29.42 -13.15 -13.19
CA ASP A 353 -30.57 -12.26 -13.00
C ASP A 353 -31.71 -12.92 -12.19
N MET A 354 -31.74 -14.25 -12.13
CA MET A 354 -32.75 -14.99 -11.38
C MET A 354 -32.44 -15.06 -9.86
N MET A 355 -31.22 -14.72 -9.43
CA MET A 355 -30.78 -14.85 -8.04
C MET A 355 -31.55 -13.98 -7.04
N PHE A 356 -32.00 -12.80 -7.47
CA PHE A 356 -32.75 -11.89 -6.59
C PHE A 356 -34.13 -12.44 -6.23
N ASP A 357 -34.62 -13.42 -7.00
CA ASP A 357 -35.99 -13.91 -6.90
C ASP A 357 -36.16 -15.15 -6.01
N PHE A 358 -35.09 -15.86 -5.67
CA PHE A 358 -35.14 -17.05 -4.81
C PHE A 358 -33.82 -17.25 -4.04
N TYR A 359 -33.94 -17.34 -2.71
CA TYR A 359 -32.81 -17.43 -1.80
C TYR A 359 -32.45 -18.89 -1.52
N ILE A 360 -31.39 -19.37 -2.16
CA ILE A 360 -30.87 -20.73 -1.99
C ILE A 360 -29.57 -20.66 -1.19
N ASP A 361 -29.43 -21.53 -0.20
CA ASP A 361 -28.25 -21.66 0.66
C ASP A 361 -27.87 -23.14 0.83
N ASN A 362 -26.81 -23.39 1.63
CA ASN A 362 -26.33 -24.72 1.98
C ASN A 362 -25.92 -25.64 0.81
N ALA A 363 -25.63 -25.08 -0.36
CA ALA A 363 -25.04 -25.82 -1.47
C ALA A 363 -23.67 -26.41 -1.08
N ASP A 364 -23.37 -27.58 -1.63
CA ASP A 364 -22.06 -28.23 -1.49
C ASP A 364 -21.06 -27.58 -2.44
N CYS A 365 -21.55 -27.21 -3.63
CA CYS A 365 -20.71 -26.76 -4.73
C CYS A 365 -21.38 -25.67 -5.55
N VAL A 366 -20.59 -24.69 -5.98
CA VAL A 366 -20.98 -23.73 -7.01
C VAL A 366 -20.15 -23.96 -8.28
N ILE A 367 -20.83 -24.02 -9.42
CA ILE A 367 -20.24 -24.24 -10.74
C ILE A 367 -20.45 -22.96 -11.55
N HIS A 368 -19.37 -22.26 -11.85
CA HIS A 368 -19.37 -21.15 -12.79
C HIS A 368 -19.22 -21.74 -14.19
N TYR A 369 -20.33 -21.87 -14.91
CA TYR A 369 -20.31 -22.33 -16.29
C TYR A 369 -19.54 -21.34 -17.17
N ASP A 370 -19.73 -20.05 -16.94
CA ASP A 370 -19.01 -18.93 -17.56
C ASP A 370 -18.54 -17.93 -16.49
N ILE A 371 -17.65 -17.00 -16.87
CA ILE A 371 -17.21 -15.93 -15.96
C ILE A 371 -17.95 -14.63 -16.29
N PRO A 372 -18.77 -14.09 -15.37
CA PRO A 372 -19.49 -12.84 -15.62
C PRO A 372 -18.52 -11.66 -15.63
N ILE A 373 -18.81 -10.67 -16.48
CA ILE A 373 -18.00 -9.44 -16.62
C ILE A 373 -18.04 -8.60 -15.33
N ASP A 374 -19.18 -8.60 -14.65
CA ASP A 374 -19.41 -7.87 -13.40
C ASP A 374 -18.90 -8.66 -12.18
N LYS A 375 -17.95 -8.08 -11.46
CA LYS A 375 -17.40 -8.63 -10.21
C LYS A 375 -18.46 -8.82 -9.13
N GLN A 376 -19.49 -7.95 -9.07
CA GLN A 376 -20.59 -8.10 -8.13
C GLN A 376 -21.43 -9.33 -8.47
N LYS A 377 -21.77 -9.56 -9.75
CA LYS A 377 -22.46 -10.80 -10.17
C LYS A 377 -21.62 -12.03 -9.81
N PHE A 378 -20.32 -12.02 -10.13
CA PHE A 378 -19.40 -13.09 -9.74
C PHE A 378 -19.41 -13.34 -8.23
N SER A 379 -19.34 -12.28 -7.42
CA SER A 379 -19.40 -12.38 -5.97
C SER A 379 -20.73 -12.95 -5.49
N THR A 380 -21.86 -12.50 -6.03
CA THR A 380 -23.20 -12.91 -5.59
C THR A 380 -23.45 -14.40 -5.81
N ARG A 381 -22.85 -15.01 -6.83
CA ARG A 381 -22.92 -16.48 -7.06
C ARG A 381 -22.47 -17.29 -5.83
N PHE A 382 -21.59 -16.75 -4.98
CA PHE A 382 -21.15 -17.42 -3.73
C PHE A 382 -22.21 -17.43 -2.62
N SER A 383 -23.35 -16.74 -2.78
CA SER A 383 -24.41 -16.72 -1.76
C SER A 383 -24.98 -18.11 -1.48
N VAL A 384 -25.01 -18.98 -2.49
CA VAL A 384 -25.55 -20.34 -2.37
C VAL A 384 -24.73 -21.24 -1.44
N LEU A 385 -23.47 -20.88 -1.19
CA LEU A 385 -22.56 -21.63 -0.32
C LEU A 385 -22.68 -21.25 1.16
N GLN A 386 -23.52 -20.27 1.50
CA GLN A 386 -23.72 -19.84 2.89
C GLN A 386 -24.39 -20.91 3.74
N ASN A 387 -24.26 -20.73 5.07
CA ASN A 387 -25.05 -21.50 6.02
C ASN A 387 -26.38 -20.77 6.26
N SER A 388 -27.45 -21.54 6.41
CA SER A 388 -28.75 -21.00 6.81
C SER A 388 -28.73 -20.40 8.22
N ASN A 389 -27.85 -20.91 9.09
CA ASN A 389 -27.67 -20.45 10.47
C ASN A 389 -26.40 -19.59 10.63
N ASN A 390 -26.37 -18.78 11.69
CA ASN A 390 -25.19 -17.96 12.05
C ASN A 390 -23.99 -18.78 12.55
N ILE A 391 -24.17 -20.08 12.77
CA ILE A 391 -23.11 -20.98 13.23
C ILE A 391 -22.37 -21.50 12.00
N LEU A 392 -21.04 -21.39 12.03
CA LEU A 392 -20.19 -21.95 11.00
C LEU A 392 -20.21 -23.48 11.07
N THR A 393 -20.92 -24.14 10.14
CA THR A 393 -20.83 -25.59 9.94
C THR A 393 -19.62 -25.93 9.06
N ILE A 394 -18.72 -26.75 9.59
CA ILE A 394 -17.58 -27.28 8.85
C ILE A 394 -18.11 -28.37 7.91
N LYS A 395 -18.35 -27.97 6.67
CA LYS A 395 -18.77 -28.84 5.56
C LYS A 395 -17.80 -28.59 4.42
N GLU A 396 -17.30 -29.66 3.79
CA GLU A 396 -16.47 -29.53 2.59
C GLU A 396 -17.31 -28.85 1.50
N ARG A 397 -16.84 -27.68 1.06
CA ARG A 397 -17.46 -26.89 0.00
C ARG A 397 -16.42 -26.54 -1.06
N SER A 398 -16.86 -26.45 -2.30
CA SER A 398 -15.97 -26.25 -3.43
C SER A 398 -16.58 -25.34 -4.48
N THR A 399 -15.71 -24.63 -5.20
CA THR A 399 -16.07 -23.76 -6.31
C THR A 399 -15.36 -24.24 -7.57
N TYR A 400 -16.10 -24.42 -8.66
CA TYR A 400 -15.57 -24.86 -9.94
C TYR A 400 -15.78 -23.80 -11.00
N ILE A 401 -14.74 -23.51 -11.76
CA ILE A 401 -14.78 -22.55 -12.86
C ILE A 401 -14.48 -23.29 -14.16
N PHE A 402 -15.46 -23.27 -15.07
CA PHE A 402 -15.36 -23.88 -16.37
C PHE A 402 -14.79 -22.83 -17.34
N LEU A 403 -13.55 -23.06 -17.80
CA LEU A 403 -12.87 -22.15 -18.72
C LEU A 403 -12.96 -22.68 -20.15
N SER A 404 -13.69 -21.96 -20.99
CA SER A 404 -13.69 -22.20 -22.43
C SER A 404 -12.70 -21.28 -23.15
N ASN A 405 -12.31 -21.65 -24.37
CA ASN A 405 -11.48 -20.81 -25.25
C ASN A 405 -12.25 -19.62 -25.87
N ASN A 406 -13.47 -19.33 -25.40
CA ASN A 406 -14.21 -18.17 -25.87
C ASN A 406 -13.51 -16.87 -25.43
N THR A 407 -13.77 -15.79 -26.17
CA THR A 407 -13.17 -14.48 -25.90
C THR A 407 -13.62 -13.93 -24.53
N ASN A 408 -14.86 -14.17 -24.12
CA ASN A 408 -15.41 -13.62 -22.88
C ASN A 408 -14.73 -14.16 -21.62
N ASP A 409 -14.61 -15.49 -21.49
CA ASP A 409 -13.98 -16.16 -20.35
C ASP A 409 -12.50 -15.78 -20.26
N MET A 410 -11.80 -15.77 -21.41
CA MET A 410 -10.38 -15.41 -21.49
C MET A 410 -10.14 -13.95 -21.08
N LEU A 411 -11.02 -13.02 -21.45
CA LEU A 411 -10.91 -11.62 -21.01
C LEU A 411 -11.09 -11.43 -19.50
N GLN A 412 -11.84 -12.31 -18.83
CA GLN A 412 -12.04 -12.24 -17.37
C GLN A 412 -10.99 -13.03 -16.58
N LEU A 413 -10.27 -13.97 -17.21
CA LEU A 413 -9.28 -14.83 -16.56
C LEU A 413 -8.28 -14.07 -15.66
N PRO A 414 -7.67 -12.93 -16.07
CA PRO A 414 -6.74 -12.21 -15.19
C PRO A 414 -7.36 -11.77 -13.87
N LYS A 415 -8.62 -11.32 -13.89
CA LYS A 415 -9.35 -10.87 -12.69
C LYS A 415 -9.64 -12.04 -11.75
N VAL A 416 -10.02 -13.19 -12.31
CA VAL A 416 -10.29 -14.42 -11.54
C VAL A 416 -9.00 -14.96 -10.91
N VAL A 417 -7.90 -15.00 -11.68
CA VAL A 417 -6.58 -15.41 -11.17
C VAL A 417 -6.12 -14.50 -10.03
N GLU A 418 -6.32 -13.18 -10.14
CA GLU A 418 -6.03 -12.24 -9.06
C GLU A 418 -6.88 -12.53 -7.81
N ILE A 419 -8.18 -12.76 -7.98
CA ILE A 419 -9.06 -13.15 -6.87
C ILE A 419 -8.53 -14.42 -6.21
N MET A 420 -8.16 -15.45 -6.97
CA MET A 420 -7.69 -16.74 -6.43
C MET A 420 -6.36 -16.66 -5.70
N LYS A 421 -5.44 -15.81 -6.14
CA LYS A 421 -4.18 -15.57 -5.41
C LYS A 421 -4.44 -15.06 -3.98
N GLU A 422 -5.57 -14.39 -3.77
CA GLU A 422 -6.02 -13.91 -2.47
C GLU A 422 -6.85 -14.96 -1.68
N PHE A 423 -7.12 -16.15 -2.23
CA PHE A 423 -7.80 -17.25 -1.53
C PHE A 423 -6.83 -18.32 -1.04
N GLY A 424 -7.06 -18.85 0.17
CA GLY A 424 -6.27 -19.95 0.73
C GLY A 424 -4.76 -19.65 0.78
N ASN A 425 -3.93 -20.64 0.45
CA ASN A 425 -2.46 -20.49 0.38
C ASN A 425 -1.98 -19.79 -0.91
N GLY A 426 -2.87 -19.15 -1.69
CA GLY A 426 -2.52 -18.44 -2.93
C GLY A 426 -2.03 -19.34 -4.07
N LYS A 427 -2.29 -20.66 -3.99
CA LYS A 427 -1.87 -21.62 -5.01
C LYS A 427 -2.75 -21.47 -6.25
N VAL A 428 -2.15 -21.00 -7.34
CA VAL A 428 -2.74 -20.99 -8.68
C VAL A 428 -1.77 -21.70 -9.61
N GLU A 429 -2.27 -22.59 -10.47
CA GLU A 429 -1.44 -23.32 -11.43
C GLU A 429 -0.58 -22.37 -12.29
N PRO A 430 0.73 -22.66 -12.48
CA PRO A 430 1.64 -21.76 -13.20
C PRO A 430 1.19 -21.42 -14.62
N ILE A 431 0.53 -22.36 -15.30
CA ILE A 431 0.01 -22.19 -16.66
C ILE A 431 -1.03 -21.06 -16.67
N LEU A 432 -2.05 -21.14 -15.79
CA LEU A 432 -3.09 -20.11 -15.68
C LEU A 432 -2.51 -18.73 -15.36
N GLN A 433 -1.46 -18.68 -14.51
CA GLN A 433 -0.78 -17.43 -14.22
C GLN A 433 -0.09 -16.83 -15.47
N LYS A 434 0.61 -17.66 -16.25
CA LYS A 434 1.27 -17.22 -17.49
C LYS A 434 0.27 -16.71 -18.52
N HIS A 435 -0.86 -17.41 -18.71
CA HIS A 435 -1.92 -16.96 -19.61
C HIS A 435 -2.56 -15.65 -19.16
N ALA A 436 -2.91 -15.54 -17.87
CA ALA A 436 -3.43 -14.30 -17.29
C ALA A 436 -2.47 -13.11 -17.50
N MET A 437 -1.16 -13.32 -17.36
CA MET A 437 -0.15 -12.29 -17.63
C MET A 437 -0.10 -11.88 -19.10
N ASN A 438 -0.14 -12.83 -20.04
CA ASN A 438 -0.12 -12.55 -21.47
C ASN A 438 -1.37 -11.78 -21.92
N ILE A 439 -2.55 -12.17 -21.41
CA ILE A 439 -3.82 -11.47 -21.66
C ILE A 439 -3.74 -10.06 -21.09
N SER A 440 -3.27 -9.90 -19.86
CA SER A 440 -3.11 -8.57 -19.22
C SER A 440 -2.19 -7.66 -20.04
N LYS A 441 -1.05 -8.16 -20.52
CA LYS A 441 -0.13 -7.40 -21.39
C LYS A 441 -0.80 -6.96 -22.70
N THR A 442 -1.61 -7.83 -23.29
CA THR A 442 -2.33 -7.54 -24.54
C THR A 442 -3.41 -6.49 -24.33
N LEU A 443 -4.20 -6.62 -23.26
CA LEU A 443 -5.21 -5.63 -22.87
C LEU A 443 -4.57 -4.27 -22.58
N GLU A 444 -3.41 -4.27 -21.94
CA GLU A 444 -2.68 -3.04 -21.65
C GLU A 444 -2.22 -2.34 -22.93
N LYS A 445 -1.78 -3.09 -23.96
CA LYS A 445 -1.45 -2.54 -25.29
C LYS A 445 -2.64 -1.92 -26.00
N GLN A 446 -3.86 -2.43 -25.78
CA GLN A 446 -5.08 -1.87 -26.37
C GLN A 446 -5.49 -0.51 -25.77
N LYS A 447 -4.91 -0.12 -24.63
CA LYS A 447 -5.18 1.17 -23.97
C LYS A 447 -4.39 2.34 -24.56
N VAL A 448 -3.82 2.21 -25.76
CA VAL A 448 -2.99 3.26 -26.41
C VAL A 448 -3.65 4.64 -26.43
N ASN A 449 -4.96 4.69 -26.72
CA ASN A 449 -5.72 5.95 -26.78
C ASN A 449 -6.24 6.44 -25.41
N ARG A 450 -5.93 5.73 -24.32
CA ARG A 450 -6.26 6.17 -22.96
C ARG A 450 -5.14 7.04 -22.39
N LEU A 451 -5.49 7.89 -21.44
CA LEU A 451 -4.50 8.67 -20.71
C LEU A 451 -3.61 7.74 -19.86
N LEU A 452 -2.35 8.13 -19.69
CA LEU A 452 -1.46 7.47 -18.72
C LEU A 452 -2.03 7.62 -17.31
N CYS A 453 -2.05 6.50 -16.57
CA CYS A 453 -2.60 6.39 -15.23
C CYS A 453 -2.13 7.52 -14.32
N ILE A 454 -3.08 8.18 -13.66
CA ILE A 454 -2.80 9.31 -12.78
C ILE A 454 -1.83 8.94 -11.65
N ASN A 455 -1.93 7.73 -11.09
CA ASN A 455 -1.03 7.27 -10.02
C ASN A 455 0.39 7.00 -10.54
N VAL A 456 0.51 6.50 -11.77
CA VAL A 456 1.82 6.39 -12.43
C VAL A 456 2.41 7.78 -12.64
N LYS A 457 1.61 8.76 -13.08
CA LYS A 457 2.05 10.15 -13.22
C LYS A 457 2.43 10.82 -11.89
N GLN A 458 1.74 10.53 -10.80
CA GLN A 458 1.98 11.18 -9.51
C GLN A 458 3.08 10.50 -8.68
N PHE A 459 3.18 9.18 -8.75
CA PHE A 459 4.00 8.38 -7.81
C PHE A 459 4.96 7.39 -8.48
N GLY A 460 4.85 7.20 -9.80
CA GLY A 460 5.63 6.25 -10.57
C GLY A 460 5.10 4.81 -10.52
N ASN A 461 4.00 4.53 -9.81
CA ASN A 461 3.39 3.20 -9.75
C ASN A 461 1.86 3.25 -9.53
N CYS A 462 1.19 2.18 -9.93
CA CYS A 462 -0.23 1.93 -9.65
C CYS A 462 -0.35 0.68 -8.80
N LEU A 463 -1.13 0.75 -7.70
CA LEU A 463 -1.31 -0.39 -6.79
C LEU A 463 -2.24 -1.47 -7.35
N LYS A 464 -3.07 -1.13 -8.34
CA LYS A 464 -4.08 -2.03 -8.92
C LYS A 464 -4.11 -1.92 -10.45
N PRO A 465 -3.01 -2.27 -11.14
CA PRO A 465 -2.90 -2.08 -12.59
C PRO A 465 -3.90 -2.95 -13.38
N SER A 466 -4.25 -4.14 -12.86
CA SER A 466 -5.16 -5.10 -13.49
C SER A 466 -6.59 -4.58 -13.68
N VAL A 467 -7.08 -3.73 -12.78
CA VAL A 467 -8.44 -3.17 -12.80
C VAL A 467 -8.46 -1.68 -13.14
N CYS A 468 -7.30 -1.06 -13.30
CA CYS A 468 -7.22 0.35 -13.62
C CYS A 468 -7.62 0.59 -15.09
N PRO A 469 -8.54 1.54 -15.36
CA PRO A 469 -8.98 1.81 -16.72
C PRO A 469 -7.89 2.48 -17.55
N ASP A 470 -6.99 3.23 -16.94
CA ASP A 470 -5.93 3.97 -17.64
C ASP A 470 -4.78 3.05 -18.07
N ARG A 471 -3.93 3.55 -18.97
CA ARG A 471 -2.74 2.82 -19.41
C ARG A 471 -1.57 3.01 -18.43
N HIS A 472 -0.68 2.04 -18.38
CA HIS A 472 0.51 1.98 -17.52
C HIS A 472 1.80 1.79 -18.32
N ILE A 473 1.69 1.66 -19.65
CA ILE A 473 2.82 1.62 -20.57
C ILE A 473 2.84 2.88 -21.43
N LEU A 474 4.04 3.26 -21.86
CA LEU A 474 4.24 4.40 -22.75
C LEU A 474 4.30 3.93 -24.21
N PHE A 475 3.81 4.78 -25.11
CA PHE A 475 3.86 4.59 -26.55
C PHE A 475 4.57 5.79 -27.16
N LYS A 476 5.63 5.53 -27.94
CA LYS A 476 6.43 6.60 -28.51
C LYS A 476 5.62 7.58 -29.35
N GLU A 477 4.62 7.09 -30.10
CA GLU A 477 3.79 7.94 -30.96
C GLU A 477 2.91 8.93 -30.17
N VAL A 478 2.57 8.61 -28.91
CA VAL A 478 1.63 9.37 -28.08
C VAL A 478 2.34 10.17 -26.98
N ASP A 479 3.45 9.64 -26.46
CA ASP A 479 4.13 10.18 -25.28
C ASP A 479 5.39 10.98 -25.58
N GLU A 480 5.87 11.00 -26.82
CA GLU A 480 6.99 11.85 -27.18
C GLU A 480 6.59 13.34 -27.05
N PRO A 481 7.32 14.17 -26.27
CA PRO A 481 6.96 15.56 -26.09
C PRO A 481 6.96 16.33 -27.42
N ALA A 482 5.88 17.09 -27.65
CA ALA A 482 5.78 17.97 -28.82
C ALA A 482 6.86 19.07 -28.81
N VAL A 483 7.12 19.67 -29.97
CA VAL A 483 8.24 20.60 -30.19
C VAL A 483 8.15 21.84 -29.27
N ASN A 484 6.94 22.28 -28.95
CA ASN A 484 6.65 23.42 -28.08
C ASN A 484 6.74 23.11 -26.57
N ILE A 485 6.93 21.84 -26.18
CA ILE A 485 6.96 21.41 -24.78
C ILE A 485 8.41 21.36 -24.26
N PRO A 486 8.74 22.08 -23.17
CA PRO A 486 10.10 22.08 -22.62
C PRO A 486 10.40 20.72 -21.99
N LYS A 487 11.49 20.06 -22.42
CA LYS A 487 11.92 18.81 -21.81
C LYS A 487 12.72 19.02 -20.51
N SER A 488 13.34 20.19 -20.33
CA SER A 488 14.04 20.61 -19.12
C SER A 488 14.19 22.15 -19.07
N GLY A 489 14.62 22.71 -17.93
CA GLY A 489 14.87 24.14 -17.76
C GLY A 489 13.80 24.85 -16.94
N LEU A 490 13.57 26.14 -17.21
CA LEU A 490 12.59 26.98 -16.52
C LEU A 490 11.44 27.38 -17.46
N ALA A 491 10.23 27.47 -16.93
CA ALA A 491 9.07 27.96 -17.66
C ALA A 491 8.24 28.93 -16.82
N ILE A 492 7.77 30.02 -17.42
CA ILE A 492 6.74 30.89 -16.83
C ILE A 492 5.38 30.35 -17.23
N ILE A 493 4.50 30.19 -16.25
CA ILE A 493 3.20 29.56 -16.43
C ILE A 493 2.06 30.43 -15.91
N LYS A 494 0.86 30.22 -16.48
CA LYS A 494 -0.41 30.69 -15.92
C LYS A 494 -1.19 29.49 -15.41
N VAL A 495 -1.36 29.38 -14.10
CA VAL A 495 -2.14 28.28 -13.47
C VAL A 495 -3.61 28.41 -13.84
N LEU A 496 -4.17 27.36 -14.45
CA LEU A 496 -5.57 27.28 -14.86
C LEU A 496 -6.39 26.58 -13.77
N THR A 497 -6.09 25.32 -13.48
CA THR A 497 -6.82 24.51 -12.50
C THR A 497 -5.86 23.78 -11.56
N VAL A 498 -6.21 23.70 -10.27
CA VAL A 498 -5.51 22.87 -9.28
C VAL A 498 -6.40 21.68 -8.96
N TYR A 499 -6.00 20.49 -9.43
CA TYR A 499 -6.74 19.24 -9.24
C TYR A 499 -6.49 18.66 -7.86
N ASP A 500 -5.23 18.53 -7.48
CA ASP A 500 -4.79 18.10 -6.16
C ASP A 500 -3.47 18.77 -5.76
N ALA A 501 -2.83 18.30 -4.68
CA ALA A 501 -1.62 18.93 -4.16
C ALA A 501 -0.38 18.75 -5.04
N SER A 502 -0.30 17.73 -5.90
CA SER A 502 0.80 17.55 -6.85
C SER A 502 0.41 17.74 -8.31
N HIS A 503 -0.87 17.83 -8.65
CA HIS A 503 -1.39 17.91 -10.01
C HIS A 503 -2.15 19.22 -10.27
N LEU A 504 -1.68 19.99 -11.25
CA LEU A 504 -2.33 21.20 -11.74
C LEU A 504 -2.25 21.28 -13.27
N SER A 505 -3.16 22.03 -13.89
CA SER A 505 -3.03 22.43 -15.29
C SER A 505 -2.58 23.87 -15.39
N ALA A 506 -1.77 24.16 -16.40
CA ALA A 506 -1.27 25.50 -16.64
C ALA A 506 -1.04 25.76 -18.12
N LYS A 507 -1.06 27.05 -18.47
CA LYS A 507 -0.66 27.52 -19.79
C LYS A 507 0.79 27.95 -19.79
N LEU A 508 1.57 27.46 -20.75
CA LEU A 508 2.95 27.91 -20.97
C LEU A 508 2.95 29.31 -21.57
N LEU A 509 3.69 30.24 -20.95
CA LEU A 509 3.81 31.62 -21.42
C LEU A 509 5.20 31.92 -21.98
N LYS A 510 6.25 31.53 -21.25
CA LYS A 510 7.64 31.73 -21.67
C LYS A 510 8.52 30.56 -21.26
N LEU A 511 9.56 30.27 -22.04
CA LEU A 511 10.53 29.21 -21.79
C LEU A 511 11.93 29.79 -21.61
N ASN A 512 12.74 29.15 -20.78
CA ASN A 512 14.13 29.51 -20.58
C ASN A 512 14.96 28.23 -20.40
N CYS A 513 15.89 28.01 -21.32
CA CYS A 513 16.76 26.83 -21.34
C CYS A 513 17.89 26.90 -20.29
N THR A 514 18.04 28.02 -19.58
CA THR A 514 19.03 28.19 -18.51
C THR A 514 18.44 27.85 -17.14
N ASN A 515 19.26 27.30 -16.25
CA ASN A 515 18.86 26.99 -14.86
C ASN A 515 18.90 28.22 -13.93
N SER A 516 19.06 29.43 -14.46
CA SER A 516 19.21 30.67 -13.69
C SER A 516 17.90 31.46 -13.64
N LEU A 517 17.36 31.65 -12.44
CA LEU A 517 16.13 32.42 -12.19
C LEU A 517 16.28 33.92 -12.50
N ASN A 518 17.50 34.46 -12.39
CA ASN A 518 17.77 35.90 -12.52
C ASN A 518 18.08 36.36 -13.95
N ASN A 519 18.11 35.43 -14.92
CA ASN A 519 18.46 35.76 -16.29
C ASN A 519 17.24 36.25 -17.07
N ASN A 520 17.09 37.58 -17.19
CA ASN A 520 15.96 38.21 -17.89
C ASN A 520 16.10 38.20 -19.43
N THR A 521 17.28 37.89 -19.99
CA THR A 521 17.54 38.00 -21.45
C THR A 521 17.36 36.68 -22.21
N SER A 522 17.20 35.55 -21.51
CA SER A 522 17.13 34.21 -22.11
C SER A 522 15.72 33.59 -22.15
N TRP A 523 14.67 34.41 -22.08
CA TRP A 523 13.28 33.95 -22.14
C TRP A 523 12.71 34.06 -23.56
N SER A 524 12.23 32.94 -24.12
CA SER A 524 11.47 32.91 -25.37
C SER A 524 9.97 32.91 -25.08
N ASN A 525 9.20 33.66 -25.86
CA ASN A 525 7.73 33.68 -25.75
C ASN A 525 7.14 32.44 -26.41
N VAL A 526 6.13 31.85 -25.78
CA VAL A 526 5.30 30.80 -26.36
C VAL A 526 4.12 31.47 -27.08
N LYS A 527 3.89 31.14 -28.35
CA LYS A 527 2.81 31.72 -29.15
C LYS A 527 1.45 31.19 -28.70
N ASP A 528 0.62 32.04 -28.11
CA ASP A 528 -0.72 31.67 -27.66
C ASP A 528 -1.74 31.71 -28.81
N HIS A 529 -2.30 30.55 -29.16
CA HIS A 529 -3.32 30.41 -30.22
C HIS A 529 -4.75 30.33 -29.68
N THR A 530 -4.97 30.32 -28.37
CA THR A 530 -6.29 30.02 -27.77
C THR A 530 -7.39 31.00 -28.20
N THR A 531 -7.08 32.29 -28.30
CA THR A 531 -8.07 33.28 -28.74
C THR A 531 -8.47 33.09 -30.21
N ALA A 532 -7.52 32.75 -31.07
CA ALA A 532 -7.78 32.45 -32.48
C ALA A 532 -8.60 31.17 -32.63
N ILE A 533 -8.24 30.11 -31.89
CA ILE A 533 -8.96 28.84 -31.85
C ILE A 533 -10.40 29.05 -31.40
N ASN A 534 -10.61 29.74 -30.28
CA ASN A 534 -11.94 30.00 -29.74
C ASN A 534 -12.78 30.86 -30.70
N HIS A 535 -12.17 31.80 -31.42
CA HIS A 535 -12.86 32.57 -32.45
C HIS A 535 -13.28 31.68 -33.63
N GLU A 536 -12.37 30.87 -34.16
CA GLU A 536 -12.63 29.98 -35.31
C GLU A 536 -13.67 28.90 -34.98
N LEU A 537 -13.61 28.30 -33.78
CA LEU A 537 -14.63 27.36 -33.29
C LEU A 537 -16.03 27.98 -33.28
N ASN A 538 -16.14 29.15 -32.64
CA ASN A 538 -17.44 29.80 -32.51
C ASN A 538 -17.97 30.28 -33.87
N MET A 539 -17.09 30.76 -34.76
CA MET A 539 -17.46 31.08 -36.14
C MET A 539 -17.94 29.85 -36.91
N PHE A 540 -17.25 28.72 -36.82
CA PHE A 540 -17.58 27.49 -37.53
C PHE A 540 -18.92 26.88 -37.08
N TYR A 541 -19.15 26.79 -35.77
CA TYR A 541 -20.37 26.21 -35.20
C TYR A 541 -21.53 27.20 -35.04
N SER A 542 -21.32 28.48 -35.39
CA SER A 542 -22.43 29.42 -35.58
C SER A 542 -23.37 28.98 -36.71
N ASN A 543 -22.84 28.28 -37.72
CA ASN A 543 -23.65 27.64 -38.75
C ASN A 543 -24.25 26.31 -38.23
N GLU A 544 -25.55 26.11 -38.41
CA GLU A 544 -26.25 24.91 -37.95
C GLU A 544 -25.84 23.65 -38.72
N ASP A 545 -25.57 23.78 -40.01
CA ASP A 545 -25.13 22.67 -40.88
C ASP A 545 -23.77 22.10 -40.43
N SER A 546 -22.96 22.90 -39.75
CA SER A 546 -21.66 22.50 -39.21
C SER A 546 -21.76 21.67 -37.92
N ARG A 547 -22.92 21.62 -37.27
CA ARG A 547 -23.13 20.98 -35.96
C ARG A 547 -23.40 19.48 -36.09
N ILE A 548 -22.47 18.76 -36.70
CA ILE A 548 -22.55 17.31 -36.90
C ILE A 548 -22.20 16.60 -35.58
N LEU A 549 -23.14 15.82 -35.04
CA LEU A 549 -22.93 15.04 -33.82
C LEU A 549 -21.88 13.96 -34.01
N HIS A 550 -21.09 13.72 -32.98
CA HIS A 550 -20.13 12.61 -32.95
C HIS A 550 -20.84 11.32 -32.51
N GLU A 551 -21.31 10.51 -33.45
CA GLU A 551 -22.18 9.35 -33.16
C GLU A 551 -21.51 8.28 -32.28
N ASN A 552 -20.22 8.00 -32.51
CA ASN A 552 -19.50 6.92 -31.85
C ASN A 552 -18.20 7.43 -31.19
N PRO A 553 -18.29 8.23 -30.11
CA PRO A 553 -17.13 8.75 -29.41
C PRO A 553 -16.28 7.63 -28.81
N LYS A 554 -14.96 7.70 -28.99
CA LYS A 554 -13.97 6.77 -28.44
C LYS A 554 -12.97 7.52 -27.56
N TYR A 555 -12.30 6.77 -26.68
CA TYR A 555 -11.17 7.30 -25.92
C TYR A 555 -10.12 7.91 -26.87
N GLY A 556 -9.65 9.10 -26.54
CA GLY A 556 -8.63 9.81 -27.31
C GLY A 556 -9.15 10.65 -28.48
N ASP A 557 -10.45 10.56 -28.83
CA ASP A 557 -11.02 11.40 -29.89
C ASP A 557 -10.96 12.88 -29.49
N ILE A 558 -10.49 13.72 -30.41
CA ILE A 558 -10.51 15.18 -30.27
C ILE A 558 -11.80 15.70 -30.93
N VAL A 559 -12.65 16.30 -30.11
CA VAL A 559 -14.03 16.68 -30.43
C VAL A 559 -14.28 18.15 -30.09
N ALA A 560 -15.35 18.72 -30.66
CA ALA A 560 -15.89 19.99 -30.19
C ALA A 560 -16.99 19.73 -29.18
N VAL A 561 -17.00 20.49 -28.09
CA VAL A 561 -18.02 20.39 -27.04
C VAL A 561 -18.72 21.72 -26.84
N GLN A 562 -20.03 21.66 -26.66
CA GLN A 562 -20.86 22.83 -26.43
C GLN A 562 -21.10 23.03 -24.93
N LEU A 563 -20.73 24.21 -24.42
CA LEU A 563 -20.90 24.59 -23.02
C LEU A 563 -21.64 25.93 -22.90
N TYR A 564 -22.38 26.08 -21.80
CA TYR A 564 -23.03 27.33 -21.46
C TYR A 564 -22.09 28.14 -20.57
N THR A 565 -21.76 29.35 -20.99
CA THR A 565 -20.97 30.28 -20.19
C THR A 565 -21.83 31.44 -19.72
N LYS A 566 -21.81 31.69 -18.40
CA LYS A 566 -22.46 32.86 -17.81
C LYS A 566 -21.52 34.05 -17.94
N LYS A 567 -21.70 34.85 -19.00
CA LYS A 567 -21.04 36.16 -19.12
C LYS A 567 -22.13 37.23 -19.08
N ARG A 568 -22.11 38.07 -18.03
CA ARG A 568 -22.95 39.27 -17.91
C ARG A 568 -24.45 39.01 -18.00
N GLU A 569 -24.97 38.13 -17.14
CA GLU A 569 -26.42 37.84 -16.99
C GLU A 569 -27.14 37.22 -18.21
N GLU A 570 -26.46 37.04 -19.34
CA GLU A 570 -26.95 36.30 -20.52
C GLU A 570 -26.28 34.92 -20.62
N GLU A 571 -27.06 33.89 -20.95
CA GLU A 571 -26.56 32.54 -21.21
C GLU A 571 -26.10 32.44 -22.67
N ASN A 572 -24.79 32.52 -22.88
CA ASN A 572 -24.19 32.34 -24.21
C ASN A 572 -23.67 30.90 -24.38
N THR A 573 -23.88 30.38 -25.57
CA THR A 573 -23.39 29.07 -25.99
C THR A 573 -22.02 29.23 -26.63
N GLU A 574 -21.00 28.57 -26.08
CA GLU A 574 -19.64 28.59 -26.62
C GLU A 574 -19.16 27.16 -26.92
N TYR A 575 -18.28 27.04 -27.92
CA TYR A 575 -17.70 25.77 -28.36
C TYR A 575 -16.22 25.68 -28.01
N PHE A 576 -15.80 24.52 -27.49
CA PHE A 576 -14.43 24.27 -27.05
C PHE A 576 -13.88 22.98 -27.65
N ARG A 577 -12.57 22.89 -27.87
CA ARG A 577 -11.92 21.61 -28.17
C ARG A 577 -11.77 20.80 -26.89
N ALA A 578 -12.10 19.53 -26.96
CA ALA A 578 -11.90 18.60 -25.87
C ALA A 578 -11.41 17.24 -26.37
N ILE A 579 -10.72 16.51 -25.51
CA ILE A 579 -10.35 15.12 -25.73
C ILE A 579 -11.21 14.22 -24.84
N ILE A 580 -11.69 13.10 -25.37
CA ILE A 580 -12.51 12.15 -24.62
C ILE A 580 -11.60 11.28 -23.73
N ILE A 581 -11.85 11.32 -22.43
CA ILE A 581 -11.01 10.65 -21.42
C ILE A 581 -11.75 9.58 -20.61
N GLY A 582 -13.09 9.56 -20.64
CA GLY A 582 -13.89 8.63 -19.85
C GLY A 582 -15.35 8.54 -20.29
N PHE A 583 -16.04 7.49 -19.82
CA PHE A 583 -17.47 7.24 -20.05
C PHE A 583 -18.11 6.94 -18.69
N LEU A 584 -19.15 7.68 -18.32
CA LEU A 584 -19.71 7.65 -16.97
C LEU A 584 -21.02 6.86 -16.86
N ASP A 585 -21.75 6.65 -17.96
CA ASP A 585 -22.88 5.71 -18.07
C ASP A 585 -23.32 5.61 -19.54
N THR A 586 -23.05 4.49 -20.22
CA THR A 586 -23.43 4.30 -21.65
C THR A 586 -24.83 3.72 -21.85
N ASN A 587 -25.44 3.19 -20.78
CA ASN A 587 -26.67 2.38 -20.87
C ASN A 587 -27.94 3.17 -20.48
N THR A 588 -27.84 4.50 -20.36
CA THR A 588 -28.98 5.36 -20.00
C THR A 588 -29.32 6.31 -21.15
N ILE A 589 -30.56 6.80 -21.21
CA ILE A 589 -31.01 7.78 -22.22
C ILE A 589 -30.19 9.10 -22.15
N ASN A 590 -29.59 9.38 -20.99
CA ASN A 590 -28.75 10.55 -20.71
C ASN A 590 -27.26 10.20 -20.63
N SER A 591 -26.74 9.46 -21.61
CA SER A 591 -25.32 9.11 -21.68
C SER A 591 -24.42 10.34 -21.56
N LYS A 592 -23.45 10.24 -20.65
CA LYS A 592 -22.46 11.28 -20.36
C LYS A 592 -21.06 10.71 -20.52
N VAL A 593 -20.17 11.57 -21.02
CA VAL A 593 -18.75 11.28 -21.17
C VAL A 593 -17.94 12.31 -20.41
N GLU A 594 -16.78 11.88 -19.96
CA GLU A 594 -15.78 12.73 -19.32
C GLU A 594 -14.82 13.21 -20.40
N VAL A 595 -14.65 14.53 -20.48
CA VAL A 595 -13.76 15.17 -21.45
C VAL A 595 -12.80 16.11 -20.76
N LYS A 596 -11.59 16.23 -21.31
CA LYS A 596 -10.64 17.26 -20.92
C LYS A 596 -10.64 18.36 -21.98
N LEU A 597 -10.98 19.58 -21.59
CA LEU A 597 -10.86 20.74 -22.47
C LEU A 597 -9.37 21.03 -22.69
N ILE A 598 -8.87 20.77 -23.90
CA ILE A 598 -7.43 20.74 -24.18
C ILE A 598 -6.79 22.13 -24.15
N ASP A 599 -7.56 23.19 -24.37
CA ASP A 599 -7.09 24.57 -24.34
C ASP A 599 -7.32 25.23 -22.98
N GLU A 600 -8.44 24.91 -22.32
CA GLU A 600 -8.84 25.51 -21.03
C GLU A 600 -8.24 24.76 -19.82
N GLY A 601 -7.81 23.51 -20.00
CA GLY A 601 -7.04 22.76 -19.02
C GLY A 601 -7.85 22.17 -17.85
N PHE A 602 -9.18 22.13 -17.93
CA PHE A 602 -10.04 21.47 -16.94
C PHE A 602 -10.79 20.26 -17.51
N VAL A 603 -11.21 19.36 -16.63
CA VAL A 603 -12.03 18.19 -16.96
C VAL A 603 -13.49 18.50 -16.64
N ASP A 604 -14.40 18.09 -17.53
CA ASP A 604 -15.85 18.25 -17.35
C ASP A 604 -16.59 16.99 -17.80
N THR A 605 -17.83 16.84 -17.30
CA THR A 605 -18.74 15.76 -17.69
C THR A 605 -19.84 16.30 -18.59
N ILE A 606 -19.82 15.88 -19.85
CA ILE A 606 -20.66 16.43 -20.91
C ILE A 606 -21.61 15.35 -21.44
N SER A 607 -22.83 15.74 -21.78
CA SER A 607 -23.79 14.86 -22.45
C SER A 607 -23.32 14.53 -23.86
N ILE A 608 -23.48 13.28 -24.30
CA ILE A 608 -23.09 12.85 -25.65
C ILE A 608 -23.75 13.71 -26.76
N TRP A 609 -24.95 14.24 -26.51
CA TRP A 609 -25.69 15.11 -27.42
C TRP A 609 -25.08 16.51 -27.60
N LYS A 610 -24.03 16.84 -26.86
CA LYS A 610 -23.30 18.13 -26.94
C LYS A 610 -21.90 17.96 -27.52
N ILE A 611 -21.65 16.83 -28.19
CA ILE A 611 -20.34 16.46 -28.75
C ILE A 611 -20.45 16.44 -30.27
N PHE A 612 -19.60 17.23 -30.90
CA PHE A 612 -19.61 17.47 -32.32
C PHE A 612 -18.28 17.06 -32.95
N VAL A 613 -18.35 16.68 -34.23
CA VAL A 613 -17.16 16.36 -35.04
C VAL A 613 -16.33 17.65 -35.21
N LEU A 614 -15.05 17.59 -34.82
CA LEU A 614 -14.12 18.71 -34.98
C LEU A 614 -13.47 18.68 -36.38
N PRO A 615 -13.41 19.81 -37.11
CA PRO A 615 -12.70 19.91 -38.40
C PRO A 615 -11.20 19.62 -38.27
N ASP A 616 -10.60 19.04 -39.31
CA ASP A 616 -9.18 18.67 -39.31
C ASP A 616 -8.25 19.89 -39.19
N SER A 617 -8.65 21.06 -39.70
CA SER A 617 -7.91 22.33 -39.50
C SER A 617 -7.71 22.62 -38.01
N LEU A 618 -8.78 22.51 -37.22
CA LEU A 618 -8.79 22.77 -35.78
C LEU A 618 -8.22 21.62 -34.96
N LYS A 619 -8.30 20.37 -35.44
CA LYS A 619 -7.64 19.22 -34.80
C LYS A 619 -6.12 19.32 -34.88
N SER A 620 -5.58 19.84 -35.99
CA SER A 620 -4.13 19.90 -36.23
C SER A 620 -3.38 20.96 -35.40
N LEU A 621 -4.11 21.90 -34.78
CA LEU A 621 -3.53 22.97 -33.98
C LEU A 621 -3.03 22.46 -32.61
N GLU A 622 -1.76 22.70 -32.31
CA GLU A 622 -1.17 22.36 -31.01
C GLU A 622 -1.75 23.19 -29.86
N THR A 623 -1.79 22.61 -28.66
CA THR A 623 -2.13 23.33 -27.41
C THR A 623 -0.86 23.68 -26.65
N ASN A 624 -0.86 24.83 -25.96
CA ASN A 624 0.19 25.21 -25.01
C ASN A 624 -0.22 24.96 -23.55
N THR A 625 -1.37 24.33 -23.35
CA THR A 625 -1.87 23.93 -22.05
C THR A 625 -1.29 22.58 -21.70
N VAL A 626 -0.65 22.53 -20.53
CA VAL A 626 0.07 21.36 -20.02
C VAL A 626 -0.50 20.90 -18.69
N ASP A 627 -0.46 19.60 -18.45
CA ASP A 627 -0.60 19.07 -17.09
C ASP A 627 0.75 19.14 -16.40
N ILE A 628 0.77 19.58 -15.16
CA ILE A 628 1.98 19.72 -14.35
C ILE A 628 1.84 18.84 -13.12
N PHE A 629 2.83 17.97 -12.94
CA PHE A 629 2.99 17.10 -11.78
C PHE A 629 4.22 17.48 -10.98
N LEU A 630 4.08 17.59 -9.66
CA LEU A 630 5.21 17.79 -8.76
C LEU A 630 6.02 16.48 -8.67
N ALA A 631 7.28 16.54 -9.10
CA ALA A 631 8.20 15.40 -9.11
C ALA A 631 8.65 15.00 -7.70
N SER A 632 8.95 13.72 -7.54
CA SER A 632 9.64 13.16 -6.35
C SER A 632 8.99 13.47 -4.99
N VAL A 633 7.67 13.66 -4.97
CA VAL A 633 6.86 13.76 -3.76
C VAL A 633 5.76 12.72 -3.75
N LYS A 634 5.28 12.39 -2.57
CA LYS A 634 4.07 11.58 -2.34
C LYS A 634 3.35 12.11 -1.10
N PRO A 635 2.05 11.83 -0.90
CA PRO A 635 1.38 12.07 0.36
C PRO A 635 2.16 11.49 1.53
N ILE A 636 2.07 12.14 2.70
CA ILE A 636 2.59 11.59 3.95
C ILE A 636 1.89 10.27 4.30
N ASP A 637 2.53 9.47 5.15
CA ASP A 637 2.06 8.13 5.52
C ASP A 637 1.94 7.21 4.29
N PHE A 638 0.96 6.31 4.31
CA PHE A 638 0.67 5.36 3.24
C PHE A 638 -0.54 5.78 2.40
N ASP A 639 -0.82 7.09 2.33
CA ASP A 639 -1.93 7.63 1.56
C ASP A 639 -1.74 7.41 0.05
N GLN A 640 -2.79 6.95 -0.61
CA GLN A 640 -2.81 6.73 -2.07
C GLN A 640 -3.28 7.95 -2.86
N LYS A 641 -3.80 8.96 -2.16
CA LYS A 641 -4.35 10.20 -2.73
C LYS A 641 -4.01 11.36 -1.80
N TRP A 642 -3.89 12.56 -2.37
CA TRP A 642 -3.70 13.76 -1.59
C TRP A 642 -4.96 14.10 -0.78
N CYS A 643 -4.76 14.40 0.50
CA CYS A 643 -5.86 14.83 1.38
C CYS A 643 -6.37 16.24 0.98
N LYS A 644 -7.64 16.52 1.31
CA LYS A 644 -8.27 17.83 1.00
C LYS A 644 -7.50 19.02 1.63
N PRO A 645 -6.99 18.93 2.88
CA PRO A 645 -6.20 20.01 3.47
C PRO A 645 -4.94 20.35 2.66
N ALA A 646 -4.20 19.33 2.19
CA ALA A 646 -3.01 19.53 1.35
C ALA A 646 -3.36 20.25 0.04
N THR A 647 -4.43 19.82 -0.63
CA THR A 647 -4.89 20.46 -1.87
C THR A 647 -5.34 21.91 -1.63
N THR A 648 -6.05 22.16 -0.53
CA THR A 648 -6.52 23.49 -0.16
C THR A 648 -5.35 24.43 0.15
N ARG A 649 -4.30 23.91 0.80
CA ARG A 649 -3.07 24.66 1.06
C ARG A 649 -2.42 25.14 -0.23
N VAL A 650 -2.20 24.24 -1.19
CA VAL A 650 -1.63 24.59 -2.51
C VAL A 650 -2.51 25.60 -3.24
N ARG A 651 -3.83 25.41 -3.22
CA ARG A 651 -4.77 26.36 -3.85
C ARG A 651 -4.67 27.75 -3.23
N ASN A 652 -4.55 27.85 -1.91
CA ASN A 652 -4.40 29.14 -1.21
C ASN A 652 -3.06 29.81 -1.53
N ASP A 653 -1.95 29.05 -1.52
CA ASP A 653 -0.63 29.57 -1.86
C ASP A 653 -0.58 30.12 -3.30
N LEU A 654 -1.26 29.45 -4.25
CA LEU A 654 -1.32 29.87 -5.65
C LEU A 654 -2.33 31.00 -5.92
N ASN A 655 -3.47 31.03 -5.22
CA ASN A 655 -4.44 32.12 -5.35
C ASN A 655 -3.87 33.44 -4.82
N TYR A 656 -3.16 33.40 -3.69
CA TYR A 656 -2.46 34.58 -3.17
C TYR A 656 -1.45 35.15 -4.18
N ALA A 657 -0.77 34.30 -4.95
CA ALA A 657 0.12 34.76 -6.02
C ALA A 657 -0.63 35.46 -7.17
N LYS A 658 -1.84 34.99 -7.51
CA LYS A 658 -2.69 35.62 -8.55
C LYS A 658 -3.17 37.00 -8.13
N ASP A 659 -3.63 37.16 -6.88
CA ASP A 659 -4.14 38.44 -6.37
C ASP A 659 -3.06 39.54 -6.35
N CYS A 660 -1.81 39.14 -6.15
CA CYS A 660 -0.66 40.04 -6.16
C CYS A 660 -0.08 40.30 -7.57
N ASN A 661 -0.67 39.74 -8.64
CA ASN A 661 -0.12 39.77 -10.01
C ASN A 661 1.32 39.22 -10.10
N ASP A 662 1.67 38.26 -9.27
CA ASP A 662 3.00 37.69 -9.24
C ASP A 662 3.23 36.71 -10.40
N THR A 663 4.49 36.59 -10.82
CA THR A 663 4.86 35.65 -11.88
C THR A 663 5.20 34.28 -11.29
N ILE A 664 4.56 33.22 -11.80
CA ILE A 664 4.83 31.84 -11.40
C ILE A 664 5.84 31.22 -12.37
N ILE A 665 6.92 30.66 -11.81
CA ILE A 665 8.01 30.03 -12.56
C ILE A 665 8.14 28.58 -12.09
N VAL A 666 8.24 27.63 -13.01
CA VAL A 666 8.49 26.22 -12.69
C VAL A 666 9.84 25.76 -13.21
N LYS A 667 10.47 24.86 -12.48
CA LYS A 667 11.67 24.13 -12.92
C LYS A 667 11.26 22.76 -13.42
N VAL A 668 11.38 22.54 -14.73
CA VAL A 668 11.02 21.30 -15.42
C VAL A 668 12.14 20.28 -15.25
N GLU A 669 11.78 19.11 -14.76
CA GLU A 669 12.68 17.95 -14.61
C GLU A 669 12.52 16.98 -15.79
N MET A 670 11.28 16.78 -16.27
CA MET A 670 10.94 15.82 -17.33
C MET A 670 9.64 16.22 -18.03
N ALA A 671 9.44 15.75 -19.27
CA ALA A 671 8.19 15.92 -20.02
C ALA A 671 7.83 14.63 -20.78
N LEU A 672 6.52 14.33 -20.89
CA LEU A 672 5.92 13.30 -21.75
C LEU A 672 4.60 13.82 -22.34
N GLY A 673 4.46 13.78 -23.67
CA GLY A 673 3.34 14.39 -24.38
C GLY A 673 3.14 15.84 -23.93
N THR A 674 1.94 16.17 -23.45
CA THR A 674 1.60 17.49 -22.85
C THR A 674 1.69 17.50 -21.32
N THR A 675 2.41 16.55 -20.71
CA THR A 675 2.59 16.42 -19.26
C THR A 675 4.02 16.83 -18.87
N LEU A 676 4.15 17.72 -17.89
CA LEU A 676 5.42 18.17 -17.32
C LEU A 676 5.56 17.68 -15.89
N TRP A 677 6.72 17.14 -15.55
CA TRP A 677 7.12 16.90 -14.16
C TRP A 677 8.06 18.01 -13.73
N ILE A 678 7.69 18.71 -12.66
CA ILE A 678 8.45 19.85 -12.14
C ILE A 678 9.14 19.50 -10.84
N LYS A 679 10.39 19.91 -10.69
CA LYS A 679 11.14 19.77 -9.44
C LYS A 679 10.70 20.79 -8.41
N LYS A 680 10.43 22.02 -8.87
CA LYS A 680 10.13 23.18 -8.03
C LYS A 680 9.18 24.16 -8.72
N LEU A 681 8.37 24.84 -7.91
CA LEU A 681 7.51 25.96 -8.31
C LEU A 681 7.88 27.18 -7.47
N TYR A 682 8.19 28.27 -8.15
CA TYR A 682 8.60 29.54 -7.57
C TYR A 682 7.56 30.63 -7.84
N LYS A 683 7.45 31.55 -6.90
CA LYS A 683 6.78 32.83 -7.06
C LYS A 683 7.82 33.93 -7.14
N LYS A 684 7.79 34.71 -8.23
CA LYS A 684 8.55 35.94 -8.39
C LYS A 684 7.66 37.11 -7.99
N TYR A 685 8.09 37.86 -6.98
CA TYR A 685 7.34 38.97 -6.40
C TYR A 685 8.22 40.21 -6.26
N TRP A 686 7.59 41.39 -6.17
CA TRP A 686 8.31 42.63 -5.90
C TRP A 686 8.53 42.80 -4.39
N ASN A 687 9.80 42.81 -3.96
CA ASN A 687 10.13 43.06 -2.56
C ASN A 687 10.30 44.58 -2.33
N SER A 688 9.30 45.21 -1.73
CA SER A 688 9.31 46.66 -1.45
C SER A 688 10.46 47.10 -0.56
N ASN A 689 10.94 46.24 0.34
CA ASN A 689 12.05 46.57 1.25
C ASN A 689 13.38 46.59 0.53
N LEU A 690 13.61 45.64 -0.38
CA LEU A 690 14.85 45.52 -1.15
C LEU A 690 14.80 46.27 -2.50
N LYS A 691 13.64 46.83 -2.87
CA LYS A 691 13.37 47.49 -4.17
C LYS A 691 13.82 46.66 -5.37
N GLN A 692 13.68 45.35 -5.28
CA GLN A 692 14.03 44.41 -6.34
C GLN A 692 13.05 43.23 -6.39
N TYR A 693 13.06 42.51 -7.51
CA TYR A 693 12.34 41.24 -7.60
C TYR A 693 13.07 40.16 -6.81
N ASP A 694 12.30 39.35 -6.09
CA ASP A 694 12.79 38.22 -5.30
C ASP A 694 11.93 36.97 -5.56
N PHE A 695 12.41 35.81 -5.11
CA PHE A 695 11.81 34.51 -5.42
C PHE A 695 11.55 33.70 -4.15
N ILE A 696 10.33 33.18 -4.02
CA ILE A 696 9.96 32.24 -2.96
C ILE A 696 9.63 30.89 -3.57
N ASP A 697 10.20 29.82 -3.01
CA ASP A 697 9.84 28.44 -3.31
C ASP A 697 8.48 28.12 -2.66
N ILE A 698 7.47 27.83 -3.49
CA ILE A 698 6.14 27.41 -3.02
C ILE A 698 6.09 25.89 -2.92
N LEU A 699 6.44 25.18 -3.99
CA LEU A 699 6.42 23.71 -4.04
C LEU A 699 7.80 23.17 -4.40
N PRO A 700 8.26 22.09 -3.75
CA PRO A 700 7.54 21.25 -2.78
C PRO A 700 7.54 21.81 -1.34
N GLY A 701 8.18 22.96 -1.09
CA GLY A 701 8.42 23.50 0.25
C GLY A 701 7.18 23.58 1.15
N SER A 702 6.07 24.11 0.65
CA SER A 702 4.81 24.21 1.38
C SER A 702 4.29 22.85 1.84
N LEU A 703 4.30 21.84 0.98
CA LEU A 703 3.81 20.51 1.35
C LEU A 703 4.73 19.80 2.36
N LEU A 704 6.03 19.92 2.20
CA LEU A 704 7.02 19.29 3.10
C LEU A 704 7.03 19.96 4.47
N ASN A 705 7.01 21.30 4.52
CA ASN A 705 7.11 22.05 5.78
C ASN A 705 5.86 21.89 6.65
N PHE A 706 4.69 21.75 6.05
CA PHE A 706 3.42 21.50 6.76
C PHE A 706 3.14 20.00 6.98
N GLY A 707 4.06 19.11 6.59
CA GLY A 707 3.94 17.67 6.79
C GLY A 707 2.82 17.01 5.98
N TYR A 708 2.47 17.55 4.81
CA TYR A 708 1.51 16.90 3.92
C TYR A 708 2.15 15.92 2.94
N ALA A 709 3.47 16.01 2.74
CA ALA A 709 4.19 15.20 1.77
C ALA A 709 5.47 14.57 2.34
N ASP A 710 5.83 13.43 1.78
CA ASP A 710 7.13 12.78 1.89
C ASP A 710 7.87 12.81 0.54
N LYS A 711 9.19 12.63 0.60
CA LYS A 711 10.00 12.43 -0.61
C LYS A 711 9.71 11.07 -1.22
N ASN A 712 9.54 11.03 -2.55
CA ASN A 712 9.42 9.83 -3.35
C ASN A 712 10.62 9.70 -4.29
N PHE A 713 11.66 9.01 -3.83
CA PHE A 713 12.92 8.88 -4.57
C PHE A 713 12.77 8.04 -5.85
N ASP A 714 11.85 7.06 -5.85
CA ASP A 714 11.67 6.14 -6.97
C ASP A 714 10.82 6.73 -8.11
N HIS A 715 10.14 7.86 -7.89
CA HIS A 715 9.14 8.40 -8.82
C HIS A 715 9.70 8.61 -10.24
N ILE A 716 10.72 9.46 -10.36
CA ILE A 716 11.29 9.82 -11.66
C ILE A 716 12.08 8.66 -12.27
N THR A 717 12.71 7.83 -11.45
CA THR A 717 13.41 6.61 -11.92
C THR A 717 12.44 5.66 -12.60
N LYS A 718 11.30 5.34 -11.98
CA LYS A 718 10.28 4.47 -12.59
C LYS A 718 9.69 5.02 -13.89
N LEU A 719 9.49 6.34 -13.97
CA LEU A 719 9.05 6.98 -15.21
C LEU A 719 10.13 6.91 -16.29
N THR A 720 11.40 7.03 -15.91
CA THR A 720 12.55 6.88 -16.82
C THR A 720 12.67 5.44 -17.33
N ASP A 721 12.42 4.44 -16.49
CA ASP A 721 12.38 3.03 -16.88
C ASP A 721 11.27 2.78 -17.91
N LEU A 722 10.08 3.36 -17.70
CA LEU A 722 8.98 3.31 -18.67
C LEU A 722 9.35 3.98 -20.00
N CYS A 723 10.07 5.12 -19.97
CA CYS A 723 10.53 5.79 -21.18
C CYS A 723 11.53 4.94 -21.96
N THR A 724 12.45 4.30 -21.24
CA THR A 724 13.46 3.41 -21.80
C THR A 724 12.80 2.19 -22.45
N ALA A 725 11.83 1.58 -21.76
CA ALA A 725 11.06 0.46 -22.30
C ALA A 725 10.26 0.83 -23.56
N ALA A 726 9.82 2.09 -23.70
CA ALA A 726 9.09 2.59 -24.86
C ALA A 726 9.99 3.21 -25.96
N GLY A 727 11.31 3.26 -25.77
CA GLY A 727 12.23 3.85 -26.76
C GLY A 727 12.10 5.38 -26.92
N ILE A 728 11.68 6.08 -25.87
CA ILE A 728 11.52 7.55 -25.85
C ILE A 728 12.86 8.20 -25.44
N ASN A 729 13.34 9.14 -26.27
CA ASN A 729 14.61 9.83 -26.03
C ASN A 729 14.45 10.92 -24.94
N LEU A 730 14.98 10.63 -23.76
CA LEU A 730 15.08 11.61 -22.67
C LEU A 730 16.22 12.62 -22.94
N PRO A 731 16.09 13.87 -22.44
CA PRO A 731 17.14 14.88 -22.57
C PRO A 731 18.48 14.37 -22.04
N SER A 732 19.55 14.63 -22.79
CA SER A 732 20.94 14.33 -22.43
C SER A 732 21.41 15.00 -21.13
N THR A 733 20.63 15.92 -20.54
CA THR A 733 20.88 16.45 -19.18
C THR A 733 20.42 15.54 -18.04
N LEU A 734 19.58 14.53 -18.31
CA LEU A 734 19.41 13.36 -17.43
C LEU A 734 20.51 12.32 -17.64
N LYS A 735 21.26 12.44 -18.75
CA LYS A 735 22.57 11.83 -18.96
C LYS A 735 23.72 12.75 -18.52
N GLN A 736 23.52 13.61 -17.51
CA GLN A 736 24.65 13.98 -16.66
C GLN A 736 24.98 12.75 -15.82
N ASN A 737 25.85 11.90 -16.37
CA ASN A 737 26.55 10.83 -15.69
C ASN A 737 25.64 9.94 -14.82
N VAL A 738 24.78 9.16 -15.47
CA VAL A 738 24.54 7.77 -15.05
C VAL A 738 25.21 6.85 -16.08
N GLU A 739 26.42 7.21 -16.50
CA GLU A 739 27.48 6.24 -16.22
C GLU A 739 27.59 6.28 -14.70
N ASN A 740 27.47 5.13 -14.05
CA ASN A 740 27.84 4.99 -12.65
C ASN A 740 29.31 5.41 -12.51
N HIS A 741 29.60 6.71 -12.47
CA HIS A 741 30.73 7.18 -11.71
C HIS A 741 30.26 7.00 -10.28
N GLU A 742 30.46 5.79 -9.76
CA GLU A 742 30.41 5.56 -8.34
C GLU A 742 31.28 6.64 -7.73
N LEU A 743 30.63 7.55 -7.01
CA LEU A 743 31.28 8.67 -6.35
C LEU A 743 32.35 8.03 -5.49
N THR A 744 33.62 8.29 -5.78
CA THR A 744 34.70 7.62 -5.05
C THR A 744 34.67 8.13 -3.61
N ILE A 745 35.24 7.36 -2.67
CA ILE A 745 35.31 7.81 -1.29
C ILE A 745 36.06 9.15 -1.17
N GLU A 746 37.07 9.39 -2.02
CA GLU A 746 37.82 10.64 -2.06
C GLU A 746 36.96 11.82 -2.53
N GLU A 747 36.14 11.62 -3.56
CA GLU A 747 35.18 12.62 -4.05
C GLU A 747 34.11 12.92 -2.99
N PHE A 748 33.63 11.90 -2.27
CA PHE A 748 32.67 12.06 -1.19
C PHE A 748 33.26 12.90 -0.05
N MET A 749 34.46 12.55 0.41
CA MET A 749 35.14 13.27 1.49
C MET A 749 35.43 14.72 1.09
N SER A 750 35.83 14.96 -0.17
CA SER A 750 36.01 16.31 -0.73
C SER A 750 34.69 17.11 -0.77
N PHE A 751 33.60 16.49 -1.26
CA PHE A 751 32.28 17.11 -1.36
C PHE A 751 31.72 17.56 -0.01
N TYR A 752 31.84 16.71 1.01
CA TYR A 752 31.38 17.01 2.37
C TYR A 752 32.44 17.72 3.24
N LYS A 753 33.63 18.00 2.69
CA LYS A 753 34.77 18.61 3.40
C LYS A 753 35.13 17.85 4.67
N LEU A 754 35.16 16.53 4.59
CA LEU A 754 35.44 15.65 5.72
C LEU A 754 36.95 15.33 5.80
N PRO A 755 37.54 15.33 7.00
CA PRO A 755 38.93 14.92 7.22
C PRO A 755 39.05 13.38 7.18
N GLN A 756 40.24 12.87 6.89
CA GLN A 756 40.51 11.44 6.97
C GLN A 756 40.31 10.93 8.41
N PRO A 757 39.53 9.86 8.61
CA PRO A 757 39.30 9.30 9.94
C PRO A 757 40.58 8.64 10.46
N GLN A 758 40.71 8.60 11.79
CA GLN A 758 41.74 7.82 12.48
C GLN A 758 41.05 6.71 13.27
N TRP A 759 41.68 5.54 13.31
CA TRP A 759 41.22 4.41 14.11
C TRP A 759 42.04 4.31 15.40
N ALA A 760 41.41 3.87 16.48
CA ALA A 760 42.13 3.53 17.71
C ALA A 760 43.11 2.37 17.43
N HIS A 761 44.23 2.36 18.14
CA HIS A 761 45.27 1.35 18.01
C HIS A 761 45.54 0.68 19.35
N LEU A 762 46.08 -0.54 19.28
CA LEU A 762 46.59 -1.28 20.41
C LEU A 762 48.11 -1.32 20.33
N ASP A 763 48.76 -1.13 21.48
CA ASP A 763 50.21 -1.21 21.60
C ASP A 763 50.63 -2.67 21.74
N LYS A 764 51.67 -3.09 20.99
CA LYS A 764 52.21 -4.46 21.05
C LYS A 764 52.88 -4.80 22.39
N THR A 765 53.28 -3.78 23.15
CA THR A 765 54.16 -3.93 24.33
C THR A 765 53.41 -3.87 25.66
N SER A 766 52.14 -3.48 25.66
CA SER A 766 51.35 -3.29 26.89
C SER A 766 50.12 -4.19 26.91
N GLU A 767 49.74 -4.57 28.12
CA GLU A 767 48.51 -5.29 28.39
C GLU A 767 47.40 -4.26 28.56
N THR A 768 46.31 -4.41 27.79
CA THR A 768 45.25 -3.41 27.70
C THR A 768 43.95 -4.00 28.22
N LEU A 769 43.30 -3.32 29.16
CA LEU A 769 41.95 -3.68 29.60
C LEU A 769 40.92 -3.27 28.54
N VAL A 770 40.20 -4.23 28.00
CA VAL A 770 39.23 -4.02 26.92
C VAL A 770 37.86 -4.61 27.27
N THR A 771 36.84 -4.16 26.55
CA THR A 771 35.50 -4.74 26.57
C THR A 771 35.20 -5.33 25.20
N LEU A 772 34.69 -6.57 25.17
CA LEU A 772 34.23 -7.23 23.96
C LEU A 772 32.76 -6.86 23.72
N ASN A 773 32.48 -6.09 22.67
CA ASN A 773 31.11 -5.59 22.43
C ASN A 773 30.35 -6.37 21.35
N TYR A 774 31.05 -6.81 20.30
CA TYR A 774 30.42 -7.46 19.16
C TYR A 774 31.38 -8.50 18.55
N ILE A 775 30.89 -9.73 18.38
CA ILE A 775 31.66 -10.84 17.81
C ILE A 775 30.88 -11.45 16.65
N ILE A 776 31.56 -11.58 15.52
CA ILE A 776 31.04 -12.24 14.31
C ILE A 776 31.56 -13.68 14.26
N SER A 777 32.81 -13.87 14.69
CA SER A 777 33.44 -15.16 14.89
C SER A 777 34.66 -15.02 15.80
N PRO A 778 35.25 -16.11 16.32
CA PRO A 778 36.54 -16.06 17.01
C PRO A 778 37.68 -15.45 16.18
N LYS A 779 37.54 -15.39 14.85
CA LYS A 779 38.50 -14.72 13.93
C LYS A 779 38.12 -13.30 13.54
N LEU A 780 36.99 -12.78 14.03
CA LEU A 780 36.52 -11.45 13.72
C LEU A 780 35.57 -10.92 14.81
N PHE A 781 36.11 -10.07 15.67
CA PHE A 781 35.36 -9.38 16.71
C PHE A 781 35.89 -7.97 16.94
N PHE A 782 35.10 -7.15 17.62
CA PHE A 782 35.45 -5.77 17.95
C PHE A 782 35.59 -5.60 19.45
N VAL A 783 36.72 -5.01 19.85
CA VAL A 783 37.01 -4.62 21.23
C VAL A 783 37.04 -3.11 21.38
N LEU A 784 36.70 -2.65 22.59
CA LEU A 784 36.80 -1.25 22.99
C LEU A 784 37.84 -1.09 24.10
N ASN A 785 38.73 -0.12 23.96
CA ASN A 785 39.70 0.19 25.01
C ASN A 785 39.02 1.03 26.11
N THR A 786 38.91 0.43 27.31
CA THR A 786 38.23 1.02 28.47
C THR A 786 38.80 2.38 28.89
N LYS A 787 40.09 2.64 28.61
CA LYS A 787 40.77 3.90 28.93
C LYS A 787 40.10 5.14 28.32
N TYR A 788 39.42 5.00 27.17
CA TYR A 788 38.83 6.12 26.43
C TYR A 788 37.31 6.25 26.62
N TYR A 789 36.71 5.47 27.52
CA TYR A 789 35.27 5.44 27.75
C TYR A 789 34.68 6.83 28.09
N ASP A 790 35.34 7.58 28.97
CA ASP A 790 34.90 8.94 29.34
C ASP A 790 34.95 9.92 28.16
N MET A 791 35.95 9.78 27.29
CA MET A 791 36.09 10.61 26.09
C MET A 791 35.01 10.27 25.05
N TYR A 792 34.67 8.99 24.91
CA TYR A 792 33.55 8.54 24.08
C TYR A 792 32.23 9.10 24.59
N ASN A 793 31.94 9.03 25.89
CA ASN A 793 30.70 9.57 26.47
C ASN A 793 30.54 11.08 26.20
N ASN A 794 31.63 11.85 26.34
CA ASN A 794 31.62 13.28 26.01
C ASN A 794 31.36 13.53 24.52
N LEU A 795 31.94 12.73 23.62
CA LEU A 795 31.64 12.82 22.20
C LEU A 795 30.17 12.48 21.91
N GLN A 796 29.64 11.46 22.56
CA GLN A 796 28.26 11.03 22.41
C GLN A 796 27.27 12.13 22.80
N GLU A 797 27.52 12.84 23.91
CA GLU A 797 26.73 14.02 24.30
C GLU A 797 26.76 15.13 23.22
N LYS A 798 27.93 15.37 22.60
CA LYS A 798 28.05 16.36 21.52
C LYS A 798 27.30 15.94 20.26
N ILE A 799 27.30 14.65 19.91
CA ILE A 799 26.53 14.11 18.79
C ILE A 799 25.04 14.28 19.06
N CYS A 800 24.56 13.93 20.26
CA CYS A 800 23.17 14.13 20.66
C CYS A 800 22.76 15.62 20.54
N ASN A 801 23.55 16.53 21.11
CA ASN A 801 23.31 17.98 21.01
C ASN A 801 23.26 18.48 19.56
N TYR A 802 24.18 17.99 18.71
CA TYR A 802 24.22 18.35 17.29
C TYR A 802 22.96 17.91 16.52
N VAL A 803 22.46 16.71 16.82
CA VAL A 803 21.25 16.16 16.19
C VAL A 803 19.98 16.85 16.72
N GLU A 804 19.88 17.09 18.02
CA GLU A 804 18.73 17.77 18.64
C GLU A 804 18.55 19.21 18.14
N GLN A 805 19.65 19.92 17.90
CA GLN A 805 19.62 21.27 17.32
C GLN A 805 19.32 21.29 15.81
N LYS A 806 18.97 20.15 15.20
CA LYS A 806 18.67 19.96 13.77
C LYS A 806 19.76 20.46 12.82
N GLN A 807 21.02 20.39 13.24
CA GLN A 807 22.15 20.84 12.41
C GLN A 807 22.59 19.77 11.39
N GLY A 808 22.20 18.50 11.57
CA GLY A 808 22.42 17.41 10.62
C GLY A 808 21.39 17.39 9.48
N ASN A 809 21.87 17.49 8.24
CA ASN A 809 21.05 17.28 7.04
C ASN A 809 20.97 15.79 6.69
N LYS A 810 19.95 15.37 5.93
CA LYS A 810 19.92 14.00 5.38
C LYS A 810 21.09 13.76 4.43
N LEU A 811 21.74 12.60 4.56
CA LEU A 811 22.83 12.20 3.67
C LEU A 811 22.28 11.99 2.25
N LYS A 812 22.92 12.61 1.24
CA LYS A 812 22.46 12.56 -0.16
C LYS A 812 23.18 11.52 -1.01
N HIS A 813 24.44 11.23 -0.68
CA HIS A 813 25.30 10.33 -1.42
C HIS A 813 25.59 9.13 -0.52
N ILE A 814 25.18 7.95 -0.97
CA ILE A 814 25.22 6.70 -0.21
C ILE A 814 26.15 5.76 -0.96
N ILE A 815 27.37 5.64 -0.47
CA ILE A 815 28.43 4.85 -1.08
C ILE A 815 29.12 4.02 0.00
N LYS A 816 29.70 2.90 -0.38
CA LYS A 816 30.55 2.11 0.51
C LYS A 816 31.73 2.96 1.00
N GLY A 817 32.01 2.89 2.29
CA GLY A 817 33.05 3.68 2.98
C GLY A 817 32.59 5.05 3.52
N ALA A 818 31.39 5.53 3.16
CA ALA A 818 30.92 6.84 3.59
C ALA A 818 30.76 6.93 5.12
N ILE A 819 31.30 7.99 5.71
CA ILE A 819 31.19 8.29 7.15
C ILE A 819 30.01 9.23 7.36
N CYS A 820 29.08 8.85 8.23
CA CYS A 820 27.88 9.62 8.52
C CYS A 820 27.37 9.36 9.94
N LEU A 821 26.23 9.95 10.29
CA LEU A 821 25.54 9.67 11.55
C LEU A 821 24.32 8.79 11.28
N ALA A 822 24.09 7.80 12.14
CA ALA A 822 22.88 6.99 12.11
C ALA A 822 22.36 6.74 13.52
N GLN A 823 21.05 6.52 13.62
CA GLN A 823 20.40 6.17 14.88
C GLN A 823 20.59 4.69 15.17
N HIS A 824 21.12 4.39 16.35
CA HIS A 824 21.29 3.02 16.83
C HIS A 824 19.92 2.34 17.02
N PRO A 825 19.66 1.15 16.42
CA PRO A 825 18.33 0.53 16.45
C PRO A 825 17.80 0.21 17.85
N VAL A 826 18.69 -0.17 18.78
CA VAL A 826 18.33 -0.54 20.16
C VAL A 826 18.27 0.67 21.09
N THR A 827 19.34 1.45 21.20
CA THR A 827 19.43 2.55 22.17
C THR A 827 18.77 3.85 21.68
N ILE A 828 18.39 3.94 20.40
CA ILE A 828 17.75 5.12 19.77
C ILE A 828 18.68 6.36 19.77
N GLN A 829 19.93 6.23 20.20
CA GLN A 829 20.92 7.31 20.18
C GLN A 829 21.63 7.38 18.83
N TYR A 830 22.02 8.59 18.39
CA TYR A 830 22.80 8.75 17.17
C TYR A 830 24.28 8.48 17.43
N GLY A 831 24.93 7.72 16.56
CA GLY A 831 26.35 7.42 16.62
C GLY A 831 27.04 7.68 15.28
N ARG A 832 28.38 7.72 15.31
CA ARG A 832 29.21 7.75 14.10
C ARG A 832 29.14 6.38 13.45
N VAL A 833 28.89 6.34 12.14
CA VAL A 833 28.84 5.10 11.38
C VAL A 833 29.61 5.20 10.08
N GLN A 834 30.12 4.05 9.63
CA GLN A 834 30.68 3.85 8.30
C GLN A 834 29.77 2.89 7.53
N ILE A 835 29.41 3.25 6.30
CA ILE A 835 28.67 2.36 5.41
C ILE A 835 29.62 1.26 4.93
N ILE A 836 29.36 0.00 5.29
CA ILE A 836 30.20 -1.13 4.88
C ILE A 836 29.68 -1.79 3.60
N GLU A 837 28.36 -1.78 3.39
CA GLU A 837 27.73 -2.31 2.18
C GLU A 837 26.43 -1.58 1.83
N VAL A 838 26.18 -1.40 0.54
CA VAL A 838 24.91 -0.86 0.02
C VAL A 838 24.09 -2.03 -0.50
N LEU A 839 23.19 -2.56 0.33
CA LEU A 839 22.40 -3.75 0.02
C LEU A 839 21.38 -3.49 -1.10
N ASN A 840 20.69 -2.34 -1.06
CA ASN A 840 19.77 -1.88 -2.10
C ASN A 840 19.53 -0.35 -1.99
N SER A 841 18.63 0.20 -2.81
CA SER A 841 18.32 1.64 -2.82
C SER A 841 17.69 2.18 -1.52
N ARG A 842 17.27 1.31 -0.60
CA ARG A 842 16.54 1.66 0.63
C ARG A 842 17.27 1.26 1.91
N THR A 843 18.12 0.24 1.89
CA THR A 843 18.86 -0.25 3.05
C THR A 843 20.36 -0.32 2.81
N VAL A 844 21.11 0.00 3.85
CA VAL A 844 22.56 -0.11 3.90
C VAL A 844 22.95 -0.90 5.14
N GLU A 845 24.08 -1.58 5.06
CA GLU A 845 24.73 -2.14 6.23
C GLU A 845 25.77 -1.14 6.73
N VAL A 846 25.74 -0.83 8.03
CA VAL A 846 26.65 0.14 8.63
C VAL A 846 27.35 -0.42 9.86
N LEU A 847 28.61 -0.06 10.03
CA LEU A 847 29.40 -0.30 11.23
C LEU A 847 29.32 0.94 12.13
N PHE A 848 28.87 0.77 13.38
CA PHE A 848 29.01 1.78 14.42
C PHE A 848 30.46 1.83 14.87
N VAL A 849 31.21 2.78 14.33
CA VAL A 849 32.68 2.83 14.41
C VAL A 849 33.24 3.03 15.83
N ASP A 850 32.36 3.34 16.80
CA ASP A 850 32.72 3.51 18.21
C ASP A 850 32.30 2.35 19.11
N LEU A 851 31.44 1.46 18.62
CA LEU A 851 30.85 0.37 19.39
C LEU A 851 31.14 -1.02 18.80
N GLY A 852 31.48 -1.09 17.51
CA GLY A 852 31.74 -2.34 16.80
C GLY A 852 30.50 -3.04 16.26
N TYR A 853 29.29 -2.57 16.58
CA TYR A 853 28.04 -3.17 16.10
C TYR A 853 27.82 -2.94 14.62
N ILE A 854 27.35 -3.99 13.93
CA ILE A 854 26.89 -3.93 12.56
C ILE A 854 25.37 -4.01 12.53
N TYR A 855 24.73 -3.10 11.81
CA TYR A 855 23.27 -3.07 11.66
C TYR A 855 22.85 -2.72 10.24
N GLU A 856 21.73 -3.27 9.82
CA GLU A 856 21.00 -2.80 8.65
C GLU A 856 20.18 -1.55 8.98
N ILE A 857 20.45 -0.45 8.28
CA ILE A 857 19.79 0.84 8.50
C ILE A 857 19.17 1.34 7.20
N LYS A 858 17.99 1.96 7.33
CA LYS A 858 17.33 2.62 6.19
C LYS A 858 18.13 3.85 5.76
N THR A 859 18.39 3.95 4.46
CA THR A 859 19.11 5.06 3.81
C THR A 859 18.57 6.44 4.18
N ASN A 860 17.25 6.56 4.40
CA ASN A 860 16.57 7.81 4.74
C ASN A 860 16.75 8.27 6.20
N SER A 861 17.36 7.43 7.04
CA SER A 861 17.69 7.68 8.45
C SER A 861 19.14 8.15 8.65
N LEU A 862 19.95 8.16 7.59
CA LEU A 862 21.35 8.62 7.63
C LEU A 862 21.43 10.16 7.59
N LEU A 863 22.27 10.73 8.45
CA LEU A 863 22.51 12.17 8.55
C LEU A 863 23.97 12.51 8.23
N THR A 864 24.20 13.70 7.70
CA THR A 864 25.55 14.24 7.47
C THR A 864 26.26 14.52 8.80
N ILE A 865 27.53 14.12 8.88
CA ILE A 865 28.41 14.39 10.03
C ILE A 865 29.25 15.66 9.79
N GLN A 866 29.58 16.40 10.86
CA GLN A 866 30.53 17.51 10.79
C GLN A 866 31.98 17.04 10.96
N SER A 867 32.93 17.76 10.35
CA SER A 867 34.35 17.44 10.37
C SER A 867 34.95 17.35 11.78
N ASN A 868 34.52 18.24 12.70
CA ASN A 868 34.98 18.24 14.10
C ASN A 868 34.65 16.95 14.85
N LEU A 869 33.48 16.34 14.60
CA LEU A 869 33.05 15.09 15.24
C LEU A 869 33.85 13.87 14.75
N ILE A 870 34.50 13.98 13.59
CA ILE A 870 35.40 12.94 13.07
C ILE A 870 36.78 13.06 13.74
N THR A 871 37.33 14.28 13.84
CA THR A 871 38.70 14.49 14.35
C THR A 871 38.82 14.50 15.87
N GLN A 872 37.72 14.69 16.60
CA GLN A 872 37.77 14.87 18.06
C GLN A 872 38.24 13.61 18.80
N LEU A 873 37.92 12.43 18.28
CA LEU A 873 38.29 11.14 18.86
C LEU A 873 38.47 10.14 17.72
N PRO A 874 39.54 9.33 17.70
CA PRO A 874 39.63 8.20 16.78
C PRO A 874 38.40 7.28 16.89
N PHE A 875 38.10 6.52 15.85
CA PHE A 875 37.05 5.49 15.90
C PHE A 875 37.47 4.40 16.89
N GLN A 876 36.60 4.15 17.87
CA GLN A 876 36.97 3.37 19.06
C GLN A 876 36.85 1.85 18.89
N ALA A 877 36.11 1.37 17.88
CA ALA A 877 36.00 -0.05 17.60
C ALA A 877 37.31 -0.57 16.97
N ILE A 878 37.97 -1.52 17.63
CA ILE A 878 39.21 -2.13 17.17
C ILE A 878 38.94 -3.56 16.73
N GLU A 879 39.29 -3.89 15.48
CA GLU A 879 39.06 -5.22 14.91
C GLU A 879 40.16 -6.21 15.35
N CYS A 880 39.73 -7.36 15.87
CA CYS A 880 40.61 -8.36 16.45
C CYS A 880 40.24 -9.79 16.01
N SER A 881 41.20 -10.70 16.17
CA SER A 881 41.02 -12.15 16.07
C SER A 881 41.74 -12.88 17.18
N LEU A 882 41.21 -14.03 17.58
CA LEU A 882 41.82 -14.87 18.59
C LEU A 882 43.02 -15.61 17.99
N SER A 883 44.18 -15.46 18.63
CA SER A 883 45.40 -16.14 18.23
C SER A 883 45.26 -17.66 18.37
N GLY A 884 45.78 -18.41 17.40
CA GLY A 884 45.78 -19.88 17.38
C GLY A 884 44.51 -20.55 16.86
N VAL A 885 43.46 -19.79 16.48
CA VAL A 885 42.28 -20.33 15.77
C VAL A 885 42.59 -20.52 14.28
N LYS A 886 42.00 -21.52 13.61
CA LYS A 886 42.12 -21.74 12.15
C LYS A 886 41.27 -20.74 11.36
N ASP A 887 41.61 -20.54 10.08
CA ASP A 887 40.81 -19.72 9.16
C ASP A 887 39.51 -20.43 8.72
N THR A 888 39.50 -21.75 8.75
CA THR A 888 38.32 -22.57 8.44
C THR A 888 37.49 -22.80 9.69
N LEU A 889 36.38 -22.08 9.80
CA LEU A 889 35.39 -22.19 10.87
C LEU A 889 34.09 -22.82 10.34
N PRO A 890 33.24 -23.41 11.22
CA PRO A 890 31.94 -23.91 10.82
C PRO A 890 31.00 -22.76 10.43
N THR A 891 29.85 -23.09 9.82
CA THR A 891 28.79 -22.14 9.45
C THR A 891 27.47 -22.52 10.13
N GLY A 892 26.53 -21.58 10.23
CA GLY A 892 25.22 -21.81 10.89
C GLY A 892 25.35 -21.98 12.40
N ASP A 893 24.48 -22.80 12.99
CA ASP A 893 24.31 -22.96 14.45
C ASP A 893 25.62 -23.23 15.20
N LYS A 894 26.54 -23.98 14.60
CA LYS A 894 27.83 -24.31 15.24
C LYS A 894 28.77 -23.11 15.33
N LEU A 895 28.65 -22.11 14.46
CA LEU A 895 29.41 -20.85 14.57
C LEU A 895 28.82 -19.96 15.68
N GLU A 896 27.50 -19.97 15.85
CA GLU A 896 26.83 -19.25 16.93
C GLU A 896 27.24 -19.82 18.30
N GLU A 897 27.34 -21.15 18.42
CA GLU A 897 27.85 -21.83 19.63
C GLU A 897 29.27 -21.37 20.00
N LEU A 898 30.20 -21.37 19.03
CA LEU A 898 31.58 -20.90 19.24
C LEU A 898 31.63 -19.43 19.65
N THR A 899 30.76 -18.62 19.06
CA THR A 899 30.70 -17.17 19.28
C THR A 899 30.14 -16.86 20.67
N GLN A 900 29.06 -17.54 21.06
CA GLN A 900 28.47 -17.41 22.39
C GLN A 900 29.44 -17.87 23.47
N TYR A 901 30.17 -18.97 23.23
CA TYR A 901 31.18 -19.44 24.18
C TYR A 901 32.28 -18.41 24.45
N VAL A 902 32.80 -17.75 23.41
CA VAL A 902 33.80 -16.69 23.59
C VAL A 902 33.20 -15.49 24.34
N LEU A 903 31.95 -15.12 24.04
CA LEU A 903 31.25 -14.05 24.77
C LEU A 903 31.10 -14.37 26.28
N ASP A 904 30.68 -15.59 26.61
CA ASP A 904 30.45 -16.02 27.99
C ASP A 904 31.72 -15.99 28.86
N LEU A 905 32.90 -16.05 28.23
CA LEU A 905 34.20 -15.97 28.89
C LEU A 905 34.73 -14.53 29.04
N THR A 906 34.00 -13.50 28.57
CA THR A 906 34.57 -12.15 28.38
C THR A 906 33.72 -11.03 29.01
N GLU A 907 33.65 -10.98 30.34
CA GLU A 907 32.95 -9.89 31.06
C GLU A 907 33.89 -8.69 31.36
N HIS A 908 35.15 -8.95 31.74
CA HIS A 908 36.23 -7.96 31.89
C HIS A 908 37.59 -8.59 31.55
N ILE A 909 38.18 -8.23 30.42
CA ILE A 909 39.30 -8.99 29.88
C ILE A 909 40.53 -8.14 29.56
N TYR A 910 41.70 -8.67 29.89
CA TYR A 910 42.97 -8.14 29.45
C TYR A 910 43.30 -8.70 28.07
N LEU A 911 43.76 -7.81 27.21
CA LEU A 911 44.16 -8.11 25.85
C LEU A 911 45.65 -7.83 25.69
N LYS A 912 46.35 -8.81 25.11
CA LYS A 912 47.71 -8.64 24.61
C LYS A 912 47.77 -8.92 23.11
N VAL A 913 48.43 -8.04 22.38
CA VAL A 913 48.61 -8.22 20.93
C VAL A 913 49.70 -9.26 20.68
N HIS A 914 49.33 -10.33 19.96
CA HIS A 914 50.25 -11.34 19.46
C HIS A 914 50.87 -10.90 18.14
N ASP A 915 50.02 -10.50 17.18
CA ASP A 915 50.47 -9.98 15.89
C ASP A 915 49.57 -8.84 15.37
N THR A 916 50.07 -8.06 14.42
CA THR A 916 49.33 -6.99 13.76
C THR A 916 49.26 -7.25 12.27
N ILE A 917 48.04 -7.46 11.80
CA ILE A 917 47.68 -7.60 10.40
C ILE A 917 47.32 -6.19 9.89
N SER A 918 48.12 -5.69 8.94
CA SER A 918 48.10 -4.29 8.50
C SER A 918 46.81 -3.85 7.78
N SER A 919 45.91 -4.77 7.42
CA SER A 919 44.62 -4.45 6.79
C SER A 919 43.48 -5.20 7.48
N ALA A 920 42.60 -4.45 8.14
CA ALA A 920 41.37 -5.00 8.69
C ALA A 920 40.35 -5.37 7.61
N LYS A 921 39.49 -6.35 7.92
CA LYS A 921 38.53 -6.94 6.96
C LYS A 921 37.30 -6.07 6.81
N ILE A 922 36.80 -5.48 7.90
CA ILE A 922 35.57 -4.69 7.92
C ILE A 922 35.88 -3.24 8.28
N SER A 923 36.69 -3.02 9.31
CA SER A 923 37.15 -1.68 9.65
C SER A 923 38.20 -1.19 8.64
N GLY A 924 38.30 0.13 8.46
CA GLY A 924 39.39 0.74 7.68
C GLY A 924 40.70 0.88 8.47
N GLY A 925 40.79 0.25 9.65
CA GLY A 925 41.93 0.34 10.58
C GLY A 925 42.87 -0.87 10.50
N ASN A 926 43.62 -1.10 11.58
CA ASN A 926 44.47 -2.28 11.75
C ASN A 926 43.67 -3.44 12.33
N HIS A 927 44.03 -4.67 11.96
CA HIS A 927 43.52 -5.89 12.59
C HIS A 927 44.58 -6.49 13.50
N TYR A 928 44.20 -6.87 14.71
CA TYR A 928 45.12 -7.42 15.70
C TYR A 928 44.81 -8.89 15.99
N GLU A 929 45.80 -9.77 15.88
CA GLU A 929 45.70 -11.12 16.42
C GLU A 929 46.08 -11.04 17.90
N VAL A 930 45.19 -11.50 18.79
CA VAL A 930 45.26 -11.19 20.21
C VAL A 930 45.15 -12.42 21.09
N ILE A 931 45.69 -12.27 22.29
CA ILE A 931 45.53 -13.19 23.41
C ILE A 931 44.65 -12.49 24.43
N LEU A 932 43.56 -13.16 24.78
CA LEU A 932 42.53 -12.70 25.70
C LEU A 932 42.63 -13.52 26.98
N TYR A 933 42.74 -12.85 28.14
CA TYR A 933 42.86 -13.52 29.43
C TYR A 933 42.26 -12.67 30.57
N ASP A 934 41.70 -13.35 31.56
CA ASP A 934 41.28 -12.79 32.83
C ASP A 934 42.22 -13.25 33.96
N GLU A 935 41.86 -13.00 35.23
CA GLU A 935 42.68 -13.37 36.38
C GLU A 935 42.82 -14.89 36.58
N ASN A 936 41.92 -15.69 36.02
CA ASN A 936 41.84 -17.13 36.26
C ASN A 936 42.15 -17.97 35.02
N ASN A 937 41.87 -17.45 33.82
CA ASN A 937 41.79 -18.21 32.58
C ASN A 937 42.32 -17.43 31.37
N THR A 938 42.92 -18.15 30.42
CA THR A 938 43.23 -17.62 29.08
C THR A 938 42.21 -18.15 28.09
N VAL A 939 41.39 -17.26 27.54
CA VAL A 939 40.29 -17.59 26.61
C VAL A 939 40.79 -18.35 25.39
N ASN A 940 41.99 -18.04 24.89
CA ASN A 940 42.60 -18.77 23.77
C ASN A 940 42.82 -20.27 24.10
N PHE A 941 43.22 -20.59 25.34
CA PHE A 941 43.48 -21.97 25.77
C PHE A 941 42.19 -22.71 26.14
N GLU A 942 41.23 -22.04 26.76
CA GLU A 942 39.91 -22.62 27.03
C GLU A 942 39.17 -22.94 25.72
N PHE A 943 39.28 -22.04 24.72
CA PHE A 943 38.75 -22.29 23.39
C PHE A 943 39.41 -23.51 22.73
N LYS A 944 40.73 -23.68 22.87
CA LYS A 944 41.44 -24.89 22.38
C LYS A 944 40.97 -26.17 23.07
N THR A 945 40.71 -26.12 24.38
CA THR A 945 40.29 -27.30 25.15
C THR A 945 38.90 -27.77 24.73
N ASN A 946 37.96 -26.85 24.55
CA ASN A 946 36.58 -27.20 24.20
C ASN A 946 36.37 -27.39 22.69
N PHE A 947 37.20 -26.75 21.85
CA PHE A 947 37.05 -26.77 20.40
C PHE A 947 38.38 -27.03 19.65
N PRO A 948 39.08 -28.15 19.94
CA PRO A 948 40.43 -28.41 19.41
C PRO A 948 40.45 -28.56 17.87
N GLU A 949 39.35 -29.03 17.28
CA GLU A 949 39.17 -29.17 15.84
C GLU A 949 39.31 -27.84 15.07
N TYR A 950 38.97 -26.71 15.70
CA TYR A 950 39.01 -25.37 15.12
C TYR A 950 40.29 -24.58 15.47
N CYS A 951 41.24 -25.20 16.17
CA CYS A 951 42.51 -24.59 16.54
C CYS A 951 43.67 -25.11 15.70
N ASP A 952 44.61 -24.23 15.38
CA ASP A 952 45.89 -24.57 14.76
C ASP A 952 46.82 -25.11 15.83
N SER A 953 47.09 -26.42 15.77
CA SER A 953 47.89 -27.13 16.76
C SER A 953 49.34 -26.64 16.84
N LEU A 954 49.90 -26.10 15.76
CA LEU A 954 51.27 -25.58 15.76
C LEU A 954 51.31 -24.20 16.42
N LYS A 955 50.46 -23.26 15.97
CA LYS A 955 50.36 -21.92 16.57
C LYS A 955 49.95 -21.97 18.04
N MET A 956 49.04 -22.87 18.41
CA MET A 956 48.64 -23.03 19.81
C MET A 956 49.74 -23.62 20.68
N SER A 957 50.65 -24.43 20.13
CA SER A 957 51.82 -24.91 20.88
C SER A 957 52.86 -23.81 21.05
N GLU A 958 53.09 -22.98 20.02
CA GLU A 958 53.94 -21.77 20.13
C GLU A 958 53.41 -20.78 21.17
N LEU A 959 52.09 -20.57 21.22
CA LEU A 959 51.44 -19.73 22.22
C LEU A 959 51.60 -20.29 23.64
N ILE A 960 51.43 -21.61 23.82
CA ILE A 960 51.65 -22.30 25.10
C ILE A 960 53.12 -22.17 25.52
N ASP A 961 54.08 -22.34 24.62
CA ASP A 961 55.50 -22.18 24.92
C ASP A 961 55.86 -20.73 25.28
N LEU A 962 55.15 -19.74 24.73
CA LEU A 962 55.35 -18.30 25.04
C LEU A 962 54.72 -17.86 26.36
N TYR A 963 53.61 -18.50 26.78
CA TYR A 963 52.84 -18.10 27.95
C TYR A 963 52.99 -19.03 29.16
N CYS A 964 53.03 -20.36 28.96
CA CYS A 964 53.22 -21.34 30.04
C CYS A 964 54.69 -21.43 30.52
N ASN A 965 55.68 -21.01 29.72
CA ASN A 965 57.08 -20.91 30.20
C ASN A 965 57.34 -19.70 31.13
N LYS A 966 56.30 -18.93 31.49
CA LYS A 966 56.39 -17.97 32.60
C LYS A 966 56.03 -18.56 33.96
N ASP A 967 55.32 -19.68 34.00
CA ASP A 967 54.89 -20.34 35.23
C ASP A 967 55.05 -21.88 35.10
N ILE A 968 56.30 -22.37 35.18
CA ILE A 968 56.55 -23.81 35.35
C ILE A 968 56.68 -24.08 36.86
N VAL A 969 55.93 -25.04 37.41
CA VAL A 969 56.38 -26.14 38.29
C VAL A 969 55.18 -27.04 38.66
N GLU A 970 55.28 -28.34 38.32
CA GLU A 970 54.66 -29.56 38.92
C GLU A 970 53.12 -29.70 38.87
N GLU A 971 52.48 -30.86 38.63
CA GLU A 971 52.87 -32.27 38.71
C GLU A 971 51.87 -33.14 37.90
N ASN A 972 52.32 -34.33 37.51
CA ASN A 972 51.62 -35.32 36.67
C ASN A 972 50.51 -36.10 37.40
N ASP A 973 49.55 -36.66 36.63
CA ASP A 973 49.38 -38.11 36.39
C ASP A 973 47.91 -38.53 36.14
N PHE A 974 47.67 -39.18 35.00
CA PHE A 974 46.96 -40.47 34.80
C PHE A 974 46.23 -40.58 33.44
N ILE A 975 46.69 -41.54 32.64
CA ILE A 975 46.01 -42.21 31.49
C ILE A 975 45.50 -43.60 32.03
N PRO A 976 44.80 -44.52 31.31
CA PRO A 976 44.20 -44.47 29.96
C PRO A 976 42.87 -45.28 29.74
N GLN A 977 42.41 -45.31 28.47
CA GLN A 977 42.11 -46.52 27.65
C GLN A 977 40.65 -46.89 27.22
N ASN A 978 40.56 -47.30 25.94
CA ASN A 978 39.68 -48.32 25.28
C ASN A 978 38.33 -47.85 24.67
N LEU A 979 38.16 -47.91 23.32
CA LEU A 979 37.78 -49.04 22.42
C LEU A 979 36.24 -49.20 22.25
N PHE A 980 35.71 -48.98 21.04
CA PHE A 980 35.03 -49.97 20.18
C PHE A 980 34.24 -49.34 19.02
N GLU A 981 34.40 -49.96 17.84
CA GLU A 981 33.64 -49.84 16.58
C GLU A 981 32.19 -50.36 16.76
N ASP A 982 31.18 -49.92 15.98
CA ASP A 982 30.89 -50.39 14.61
C ASP A 982 29.52 -49.92 14.06
N ARG A 983 29.35 -50.10 12.73
CA ARG A 983 28.33 -49.58 11.78
C ARG A 983 27.04 -50.43 11.67
N ILE A 984 26.08 -49.97 10.82
CA ILE A 984 25.19 -50.67 9.82
C ILE A 984 23.83 -49.90 9.70
N SER A 985 23.10 -49.68 8.60
CA SER A 985 23.16 -49.93 7.14
C SER A 985 22.01 -49.16 6.41
N GLU A 986 22.10 -49.16 5.07
CA GLU A 986 21.25 -48.62 3.99
C GLU A 986 19.76 -49.03 3.93
N ILE A 987 18.97 -48.30 3.12
CA ILE A 987 18.20 -48.78 1.93
C ILE A 987 17.55 -47.58 1.19
N GLU A 988 17.77 -47.47 -0.13
CA GLU A 988 17.04 -46.60 -1.08
C GLU A 988 16.11 -47.43 -1.97
N ASN A 989 14.98 -46.85 -2.41
CA ASN A 989 14.11 -47.40 -3.46
C ASN A 989 13.49 -46.28 -4.33
N ASN A 990 13.41 -46.60 -5.63
CA ASN A 990 12.96 -45.81 -6.79
C ASN A 990 11.45 -45.48 -6.84
N VAL A 991 11.07 -44.42 -7.58
CA VAL A 991 9.79 -44.31 -8.34
C VAL A 991 9.99 -43.47 -9.63
N GLU A 992 9.43 -43.96 -10.74
CA GLU A 992 9.43 -43.45 -12.12
C GLU A 992 8.40 -42.33 -12.38
N VAL A 993 8.59 -41.58 -13.48
CA VAL A 993 7.74 -40.49 -13.99
C VAL A 993 7.34 -40.80 -15.44
N GLU A 994 6.03 -40.86 -15.72
CA GLU A 994 5.46 -40.74 -17.07
C GLU A 994 4.21 -39.84 -17.05
N ASP A 995 3.90 -39.27 -18.22
CA ASP A 995 2.79 -38.38 -18.62
C ASP A 995 2.98 -36.85 -18.50
N LEU A 996 3.65 -36.25 -19.49
CA LEU A 996 3.67 -34.80 -19.70
C LEU A 996 3.96 -34.37 -21.16
N ASP A 997 3.47 -35.10 -22.18
CA ASP A 997 3.79 -34.79 -23.59
C ASP A 997 2.63 -34.24 -24.44
N SER A 998 1.37 -34.30 -23.97
CA SER A 998 0.21 -33.87 -24.78
C SER A 998 -0.14 -32.38 -24.63
N THR A 999 0.25 -31.74 -23.54
CA THR A 999 -0.07 -30.33 -23.25
C THR A 999 0.91 -29.35 -23.89
N GLN A 1000 2.15 -29.75 -24.19
CA GLN A 1000 3.23 -28.82 -24.56
C GLN A 1000 3.21 -28.44 -26.06
N LEU A 1001 2.78 -29.34 -26.95
CA LEU A 1001 2.69 -29.09 -28.40
C LEU A 1001 1.56 -28.11 -28.77
N PHE A 1002 0.45 -28.12 -28.02
CA PHE A 1002 -0.74 -27.31 -28.35
C PHE A 1002 -0.55 -25.80 -28.06
N PHE A 1003 0.25 -25.44 -27.04
CA PHE A 1003 0.47 -24.03 -26.69
C PHE A 1003 1.39 -23.28 -27.65
N GLN A 1004 2.07 -23.97 -28.56
CA GLN A 1004 2.84 -23.35 -29.64
C GLN A 1004 1.94 -22.93 -30.82
N GLU A 1005 0.92 -23.72 -31.15
CA GLU A 1005 0.03 -23.42 -32.28
C GLU A 1005 -0.98 -22.29 -31.96
N PHE A 1006 -1.36 -22.10 -30.70
CA PHE A 1006 -2.35 -21.09 -30.31
C PHE A 1006 -1.83 -19.65 -30.33
N GLY A 1007 -0.51 -19.45 -30.25
CA GLY A 1007 0.10 -18.14 -30.47
C GLY A 1007 -0.18 -17.61 -31.89
N HIS A 1008 -0.35 -18.50 -32.87
CA HIS A 1008 -0.56 -18.12 -34.27
C HIS A 1008 -2.01 -17.74 -34.62
N ALA A 1009 -3.01 -18.25 -33.88
CA ALA A 1009 -4.42 -18.03 -34.22
C ALA A 1009 -5.00 -16.68 -33.72
N LEU A 1010 -4.41 -16.11 -32.65
CA LEU A 1010 -4.81 -14.82 -32.08
C LEU A 1010 -3.92 -13.65 -32.55
N LEU A 1011 -2.71 -13.95 -33.03
CA LEU A 1011 -1.74 -12.98 -33.51
C LEU A 1011 -1.70 -13.05 -35.03
N GLY A 1012 -2.56 -12.27 -35.70
CA GLY A 1012 -2.36 -11.95 -37.11
C GLY A 1012 -0.90 -11.51 -37.31
N SER A 1013 -0.28 -12.04 -38.37
CA SER A 1013 1.16 -11.94 -38.67
C SER A 1013 1.68 -10.50 -38.66
N VAL A 1014 2.22 -10.05 -37.54
CA VAL A 1014 3.18 -8.94 -37.47
C VAL A 1014 4.13 -9.23 -36.32
N ILE A 1015 5.23 -9.91 -36.62
CA ILE A 1015 6.59 -9.72 -36.09
C ILE A 1015 7.51 -10.52 -37.05
N THR A 1016 8.26 -9.80 -37.87
CA THR A 1016 9.64 -10.15 -38.18
C THR A 1016 10.51 -9.06 -37.58
#